data_AF-A0A7S7SNT2-F1
#
_entry.id   AF-A0A7S7SNT2-F1
#
_cell.length_a   1.000
_cell.length_b   1.000
_cell.length_c   1.000
_cell.angle_alpha   90.00
_cell.angle_beta   90.00
_cell.angle_gamma   90.00
#
_symmetry.space_group_name_H-M   'P 1'
#
loop_
_entity.id
_entity.type
_entity.pdbx_description
1 polymer ?
#
loop_
_entity_poly.entity_id
_entity_poly.type
_entity_poly.pdbx_seq_one_letter_code
_entity_poly.pdbx_strand_id
1 'polypeptide(L)'
;MSHPTARAATLLLALLAAAGSASAVITLPGKQIENLNRGAVAIGAGSGVFVSWRQLAQDPAGIGFNVYRGGTKLNAAPLNALNFTDPSGTAADSYTVREVVAGVEQPGSSAGATWAKPYLAIPVQAPAAGVTPTGEAYTYEINDGAPADLDGDGSYEIIVKWQPTNAKDNSQSGYTGNTYLDAYKLDGTRMWRIDLGRNIRAGAHYTTFVAYDFDGDGQAELMAKTADGTVDGQGTVIGSSSADHRNANGYILSGPEYLTVFNGLTGAAMKTVDYLPARGVVSSWGDNYGNRVDRFLGGVANLDGNRPSAIFSRGYYTRAVIAAWDWRDGALTSRWVFDSDVAGAAARGQGAHWFATGDANDDGRDDIVFGAATIDSYGQLLYTTGLGHGDALHFGKFDPGRPGQQVYMVHESPSAYGASGSGLHDAATGALIWGASGSNADVGRGVCFDVDPAYPGAECWASRGGLRGIDGALINASAPGSMNFGVWWDGDLLREPMGSRAVQKWIPATRTFATLLDAGAYGATTNNGTKATPVLSADLFGDWREEIVFRNTGNTELMVFSTTIPTGTRINTLMHNPQYRSQVAAQNAGYNQPPHTSFYLGHGASAFPQEPVHVPYDGSGTVQAETAIVSGNTAVKADRAGYRHLGFLNFPLKGGAAEFQRINGGAGGVKTITIRYANGNPTPRTGVLRVNGQPQAISFRITGSWTAWTTMAATVNLAPGQANTLRFESTGQGLGNIDELIVP
;
A
#
# COMPACT_ATOMS: atom_id res chain seq x y z
N MET A 1 2.30 44.15 -69.69
CA MET A 1 3.02 44.81 -68.59
C MET A 1 2.18 44.57 -67.34
N SER A 2 2.54 43.84 -66.28
CA SER A 2 3.77 43.22 -65.76
C SER A 2 3.29 42.18 -64.72
N HIS A 3 3.39 40.88 -65.01
CA HIS A 3 4.23 39.86 -64.36
C HIS A 3 3.77 39.27 -63.00
N PRO A 4 4.06 37.97 -62.75
CA PRO A 4 3.07 37.00 -62.29
C PRO A 4 3.43 36.35 -60.94
N THR A 5 2.48 35.64 -60.33
CA THR A 5 2.73 34.81 -59.13
C THR A 5 2.25 33.37 -59.33
N ALA A 6 3.07 32.45 -58.77
CA ALA A 6 2.77 31.07 -58.38
C ALA A 6 2.49 30.06 -59.50
N ARG A 7 2.94 28.80 -59.50
CA ARG A 7 3.68 27.95 -58.55
C ARG A 7 4.05 26.69 -59.35
N ALA A 8 5.31 26.26 -59.32
CA ALA A 8 5.69 24.90 -59.69
C ALA A 8 6.97 24.52 -58.93
N ALA A 9 6.80 23.86 -57.79
CA ALA A 9 7.89 23.20 -57.06
C ALA A 9 7.31 21.92 -56.46
N THR A 10 7.07 20.94 -57.33
CA THR A 10 6.58 19.60 -56.97
C THR A 10 7.62 18.58 -57.42
N LEU A 11 8.78 18.52 -56.74
CA LEU A 11 9.66 17.34 -56.79
C LEU A 11 10.81 17.40 -55.77
N LEU A 12 10.53 17.54 -54.47
CA LEU A 12 11.53 17.27 -53.42
C LEU A 12 10.91 16.96 -52.05
N LEU A 13 9.83 16.16 -52.00
CA LEU A 13 9.14 15.82 -50.75
C LEU A 13 8.74 14.33 -50.68
N ALA A 14 9.58 13.42 -51.19
CA ALA A 14 9.29 11.97 -51.18
C ALA A 14 10.47 11.09 -50.69
N LEU A 15 11.49 11.66 -50.04
CA LEU A 15 12.63 10.88 -49.49
C LEU A 15 13.02 11.26 -48.05
N LEU A 16 12.18 12.01 -47.33
CA LEU A 16 12.33 12.26 -45.88
C LEU A 16 11.29 11.55 -45.01
N ALA A 17 10.54 10.58 -45.55
CA ALA A 17 9.47 9.86 -44.84
C ALA A 17 9.86 8.44 -44.39
N ALA A 18 11.16 8.15 -44.21
CA ALA A 18 11.64 6.82 -43.78
C ALA A 18 12.71 6.86 -42.69
N ALA A 19 12.73 7.91 -41.86
CA ALA A 19 13.39 7.89 -40.56
C ALA A 19 12.30 8.02 -39.50
N GLY A 20 11.53 6.95 -39.31
CA GLY A 20 10.67 6.82 -38.14
C GLY A 20 11.57 6.89 -36.92
N SER A 21 11.51 8.00 -36.20
CA SER A 21 11.95 8.06 -34.81
C SER A 21 11.14 7.00 -34.08
N ALA A 22 11.72 5.82 -33.86
CA ALA A 22 11.24 4.90 -32.86
C ALA A 22 11.37 5.65 -31.53
N SER A 23 10.32 6.35 -31.12
CA SER A 23 10.18 6.80 -29.75
C SER A 23 10.36 5.55 -28.91
N ALA A 24 11.46 5.48 -28.17
CA ALA A 24 11.65 4.44 -27.18
C ALA A 24 10.42 4.51 -26.28
N VAL A 25 9.58 3.48 -26.33
CA VAL A 25 8.53 3.30 -25.33
C VAL A 25 9.31 3.11 -24.04
N ILE A 26 9.33 4.14 -23.19
CA ILE A 26 9.78 4.01 -21.81
C ILE A 26 8.71 3.14 -21.16
N THR A 27 8.95 1.84 -21.10
CA THR A 27 8.16 0.96 -20.25
C THR A 27 8.45 1.40 -18.82
N LEU A 28 7.47 2.00 -18.15
CA LEU A 28 7.59 2.31 -16.72
C LEU A 28 7.88 0.98 -15.99
N PRO A 29 8.77 0.97 -14.98
CA PRO A 29 9.16 -0.26 -14.28
C PRO A 29 8.02 -0.86 -13.41
N GLY A 30 6.78 -0.39 -13.57
CA GLY A 30 5.63 -0.78 -12.76
C GLY A 30 5.51 0.02 -11.47
N LYS A 31 4.55 -0.33 -10.61
CA LYS A 31 4.31 0.34 -9.32
C LYS A 31 5.39 -0.02 -8.30
N GLN A 32 5.76 0.94 -7.46
CA GLN A 32 6.71 0.77 -6.37
C GLN A 32 6.08 -0.12 -5.28
N ILE A 33 6.83 -1.12 -4.81
CA ILE A 33 6.47 -2.01 -3.69
C ILE A 33 7.59 -2.01 -2.64
N GLU A 34 7.28 -2.33 -1.39
CA GLU A 34 8.26 -2.35 -0.30
C GLU A 34 9.30 -3.48 -0.46
N ASN A 35 10.51 -3.29 0.09
CA ASN A 35 11.55 -4.31 0.09
C ASN A 35 11.35 -5.31 1.23
N LEU A 36 10.36 -6.18 1.12
CA LEU A 36 10.02 -7.10 2.21
C LEU A 36 11.03 -8.25 2.35
N ASN A 37 11.35 -8.61 3.59
CA ASN A 37 12.08 -9.84 3.90
C ASN A 37 11.15 -11.07 3.77
N ARG A 38 11.63 -12.28 4.08
CA ARG A 38 10.80 -13.49 3.96
C ARG A 38 9.61 -13.55 4.91
N GLY A 39 9.55 -12.71 5.94
CA GLY A 39 8.47 -12.74 6.93
C GLY A 39 8.27 -14.12 7.51
N ALA A 40 9.32 -14.92 7.70
CA ALA A 40 9.15 -16.28 8.18
C ALA A 40 8.57 -16.25 9.61
N VAL A 41 7.57 -17.07 9.89
CA VAL A 41 6.94 -17.17 11.21
C VAL A 41 6.76 -18.63 11.58
N ALA A 42 6.97 -18.96 12.86
CA ALA A 42 6.78 -20.30 13.41
C ALA A 42 5.79 -20.25 14.58
N ILE A 43 4.71 -21.04 14.50
CA ILE A 43 3.60 -21.01 15.44
C ILE A 43 3.28 -22.43 15.90
N GLY A 44 3.19 -22.63 17.21
CA GLY A 44 2.71 -23.88 17.79
C GLY A 44 1.28 -24.18 17.34
N ALA A 45 1.08 -25.38 16.80
CA ALA A 45 -0.19 -25.89 16.34
C ALA A 45 -0.51 -27.22 17.04
N GLY A 46 -1.77 -27.67 17.00
CA GLY A 46 -2.16 -28.96 17.60
C GLY A 46 -1.40 -30.16 17.05
N SER A 47 -0.83 -30.03 15.84
CA SER A 47 -0.07 -31.05 15.12
C SER A 47 1.45 -30.83 15.10
N GLY A 48 2.01 -29.96 15.94
CA GLY A 48 3.45 -29.65 15.99
C GLY A 48 3.71 -28.15 15.85
N VAL A 49 4.66 -27.74 14.99
CA VAL A 49 4.90 -26.32 14.67
C VAL A 49 4.59 -26.06 13.20
N PHE A 50 3.75 -25.08 12.95
CA PHE A 50 3.44 -24.55 11.62
C PHE A 50 4.43 -23.42 11.29
N VAL A 51 5.08 -23.50 10.14
CA VAL A 51 6.01 -22.49 9.63
C VAL A 51 5.48 -21.98 8.29
N SER A 52 5.37 -20.66 8.10
CA SER A 52 5.03 -20.04 6.82
C SER A 52 5.97 -18.88 6.49
N TRP A 53 6.06 -18.51 5.21
CA TRP A 53 6.92 -17.43 4.72
C TRP A 53 6.44 -16.90 3.37
N ARG A 54 6.90 -15.69 3.03
CA ARG A 54 6.45 -14.95 1.86
C ARG A 54 7.05 -15.52 0.59
N GLN A 55 6.21 -15.61 -0.43
CA GLN A 55 6.66 -15.49 -1.80
C GLN A 55 6.73 -14.00 -2.15
N LEU A 56 7.87 -13.51 -2.60
CA LEU A 56 8.02 -12.12 -3.02
C LEU A 56 7.82 -11.96 -4.52
N ALA A 57 7.49 -10.74 -4.94
CA ALA A 57 7.30 -10.34 -6.33
C ALA A 57 8.57 -10.52 -7.18
N GLN A 58 9.72 -10.29 -6.55
CA GLN A 58 11.03 -10.34 -7.19
C GLN A 58 11.63 -11.75 -7.23
N ASP A 59 10.97 -12.72 -6.61
CA ASP A 59 11.48 -14.08 -6.58
C ASP A 59 11.51 -14.67 -8.00
N PRO A 60 12.61 -15.31 -8.40
CA PRO A 60 12.73 -15.89 -9.72
C PRO A 60 11.78 -17.08 -9.90
N ALA A 61 11.34 -17.29 -11.14
CA ALA A 61 10.53 -18.45 -11.49
C ALA A 61 11.23 -19.76 -11.07
N GLY A 62 10.48 -20.67 -10.43
CA GLY A 62 10.97 -21.97 -10.00
C GLY A 62 11.79 -21.98 -8.70
N ILE A 63 11.82 -20.88 -7.95
CA ILE A 63 12.37 -20.85 -6.58
C ILE A 63 11.69 -21.87 -5.66
N GLY A 64 12.50 -22.68 -4.97
CA GLY A 64 12.06 -23.60 -3.92
C GLY A 64 12.54 -23.17 -2.54
N PHE A 65 12.13 -23.88 -1.49
CA PHE A 65 12.51 -23.54 -0.12
C PHE A 65 12.90 -24.77 0.72
N ASN A 66 13.89 -24.61 1.59
CA ASN A 66 14.22 -25.59 2.62
C ASN A 66 13.89 -25.02 4.00
N VAL A 67 13.33 -25.86 4.86
CA VAL A 67 13.01 -25.50 6.25
C VAL A 67 13.99 -26.22 7.16
N TYR A 68 14.59 -25.47 8.08
CA TYR A 68 15.51 -25.96 9.08
C TYR A 68 14.91 -25.78 10.47
N ARG A 69 15.05 -26.78 11.33
CA ARG A 69 14.87 -26.66 12.78
C ARG A 69 16.23 -26.65 13.45
N GLY A 70 16.61 -25.51 14.02
CA GLY A 70 18.01 -25.24 14.39
C GLY A 70 18.93 -25.47 13.18
N GLY A 71 19.87 -26.41 13.30
CA GLY A 71 20.79 -26.77 12.21
C GLY A 71 20.31 -27.89 11.28
N THR A 72 19.16 -28.50 11.54
CA THR A 72 18.71 -29.72 10.83
C THR A 72 17.67 -29.39 9.77
N LYS A 73 17.97 -29.74 8.51
CA LYS A 73 17.01 -29.63 7.39
C LYS A 73 15.88 -30.66 7.56
N LEU A 74 14.63 -30.22 7.38
CA LEU A 74 13.44 -31.03 7.63
C LEU A 74 12.87 -31.68 6.37
N ASN A 75 12.99 -31.02 5.21
CA ASN A 75 12.43 -31.50 3.94
C ASN A 75 13.51 -32.18 3.08
N ALA A 76 13.20 -33.32 2.46
CA ALA A 76 14.14 -34.07 1.62
C ALA A 76 14.48 -33.36 0.28
N ALA A 77 13.49 -32.70 -0.33
CA ALA A 77 13.64 -31.91 -1.55
C ALA A 77 13.08 -30.49 -1.33
N PRO A 78 13.58 -29.46 -2.03
CA PRO A 78 13.06 -28.09 -1.92
C PRO A 78 11.54 -28.04 -2.09
N LEU A 79 10.87 -27.37 -1.15
CA LEU A 79 9.43 -27.20 -1.11
C LEU A 79 9.00 -26.19 -2.18
N ASN A 80 7.91 -26.51 -2.87
CA ASN A 80 7.14 -25.55 -3.65
C ASN A 80 6.02 -24.88 -2.82
N ALA A 81 5.72 -25.41 -1.64
CA ALA A 81 4.80 -24.79 -0.69
C ALA A 81 5.45 -23.55 -0.03
N LEU A 82 4.61 -22.67 0.50
CA LEU A 82 5.00 -21.48 1.29
C LEU A 82 4.76 -21.69 2.79
N ASN A 83 4.41 -22.92 3.17
CA ASN A 83 4.28 -23.36 4.54
C ASN A 83 4.75 -24.80 4.71
N PHE A 84 5.00 -25.16 5.96
CA PHE A 84 5.43 -26.49 6.38
C PHE A 84 4.98 -26.76 7.82
N THR A 85 4.49 -27.97 8.10
CA THR A 85 4.20 -28.41 9.47
C THR A 85 5.27 -29.40 9.91
N ASP A 86 6.03 -29.05 10.94
CA ASP A 86 6.93 -29.97 11.63
C ASP A 86 6.19 -30.69 12.78
N PRO A 87 5.83 -31.98 12.61
CA PRO A 87 5.11 -32.73 13.65
C PRO A 87 5.94 -33.02 14.89
N SER A 88 7.27 -32.90 14.80
CA SER A 88 8.18 -33.11 15.93
C SER A 88 8.61 -31.78 16.57
N GLY A 89 8.10 -30.65 16.09
CA GLY A 89 8.44 -29.32 16.55
C GLY A 89 7.77 -28.96 17.87
N THR A 90 8.43 -28.10 18.65
CA THR A 90 7.93 -27.54 19.90
C THR A 90 8.14 -26.03 19.95
N ALA A 91 7.51 -25.35 20.92
CA ALA A 91 7.70 -23.92 21.13
C ALA A 91 9.13 -23.52 21.56
N ALA A 92 9.98 -24.50 21.94
CA ALA A 92 11.38 -24.26 22.28
C ALA A 92 12.31 -24.28 21.04
N ASP A 93 11.82 -24.77 19.91
CA ASP A 93 12.58 -24.86 18.68
C ASP A 93 12.64 -23.51 17.95
N SER A 94 13.66 -23.33 17.11
CA SER A 94 13.79 -22.19 16.20
C SER A 94 13.86 -22.68 14.76
N TYR A 95 13.32 -21.88 13.84
CA TYR A 95 13.23 -22.25 12.44
C TYR A 95 13.95 -21.25 11.55
N THR A 96 14.46 -21.74 10.43
CA THR A 96 15.05 -20.94 9.37
C THR A 96 14.56 -21.45 8.03
N VAL A 97 14.14 -20.53 7.16
CA VAL A 97 13.74 -20.82 5.79
C VAL A 97 14.87 -20.41 4.86
N ARG A 98 15.29 -21.29 3.96
CA ARG A 98 16.34 -21.02 2.97
C ARG A 98 15.79 -21.15 1.56
N GLU A 99 15.92 -20.10 0.78
CA GLU A 99 15.60 -20.10 -0.63
C GLU A 99 16.52 -21.06 -1.39
N VAL A 100 16.00 -21.68 -2.44
CA VAL A 100 16.74 -22.50 -3.41
C VAL A 100 16.50 -21.91 -4.78
N VAL A 101 17.48 -21.19 -5.29
CA VAL A 101 17.41 -20.48 -6.57
C VAL A 101 18.27 -21.21 -7.59
N ALA A 102 17.67 -21.65 -8.70
CA ALA A 102 18.36 -22.43 -9.74
C ALA A 102 19.18 -23.62 -9.18
N GLY A 103 18.65 -24.29 -8.14
CA GLY A 103 19.29 -25.42 -7.47
C GLY A 103 20.34 -25.06 -6.41
N VAL A 104 20.61 -23.77 -6.18
CA VAL A 104 21.57 -23.29 -5.18
C VAL A 104 20.85 -22.75 -3.96
N GLU A 105 21.12 -23.33 -2.80
CA GLU A 105 20.60 -22.86 -1.50
C GLU A 105 21.23 -21.51 -1.12
N GLN A 106 20.40 -20.55 -0.70
CA GLN A 106 20.77 -19.21 -0.27
C GLN A 106 20.93 -19.13 1.27
N PRO A 107 21.53 -18.05 1.81
CA PRO A 107 21.47 -17.75 3.24
C PRO A 107 20.02 -17.70 3.73
N GLY A 108 19.75 -18.22 4.92
CA GLY A 108 18.39 -18.37 5.43
C GLY A 108 17.84 -17.18 6.20
N SER A 109 16.52 -17.04 6.17
CA SER A 109 15.75 -16.10 6.99
C SER A 109 15.25 -16.78 8.26
N SER A 110 15.47 -16.15 9.42
CA SER A 110 14.98 -16.62 10.72
C SER A 110 13.46 -16.48 10.80
N ALA A 111 12.79 -17.47 11.39
CA ALA A 111 11.36 -17.38 11.72
C ALA A 111 11.07 -16.73 13.10
N GLY A 112 12.11 -16.19 13.74
CA GLY A 112 12.03 -15.67 15.10
C GLY A 112 11.85 -16.77 16.16
N ALA A 113 11.40 -16.37 17.34
CA ALA A 113 11.01 -17.31 18.39
C ALA A 113 9.67 -17.97 18.02
N THR A 114 9.56 -19.29 18.22
CA THR A 114 8.30 -20.01 17.95
C THR A 114 7.20 -19.59 18.92
N TRP A 115 6.04 -19.20 18.40
CA TRP A 115 4.94 -18.73 19.23
C TRP A 115 4.25 -19.90 19.93
N ALA A 116 4.04 -19.78 21.24
CA ALA A 116 3.29 -20.76 22.01
C ALA A 116 1.76 -20.57 21.93
N LYS A 117 1.32 -19.42 21.43
CA LYS A 117 -0.08 -19.00 21.29
C LYS A 117 -0.37 -18.74 19.81
N PRO A 118 -1.64 -18.72 19.37
CA PRO A 118 -1.99 -18.39 17.98
C PRO A 118 -1.79 -16.90 17.65
N TYR A 119 -1.16 -16.13 18.54
CA TYR A 119 -0.89 -14.71 18.36
C TYR A 119 0.46 -14.31 18.96
N LEU A 120 1.06 -13.29 18.36
CA LEU A 120 2.16 -12.52 18.93
C LEU A 120 1.61 -11.37 19.78
N ALA A 121 2.12 -11.23 21.00
CA ALA A 121 1.80 -10.12 21.87
C ALA A 121 2.87 -9.02 21.72
N ILE A 122 2.46 -7.84 21.26
CA ILE A 122 3.32 -6.65 21.19
C ILE A 122 2.94 -5.75 22.37
N PRO A 123 3.75 -5.67 23.44
CA PRO A 123 3.45 -4.81 24.57
C PRO A 123 3.51 -3.33 24.14
N VAL A 124 2.51 -2.56 24.56
CA VAL A 124 2.42 -1.12 24.24
C VAL A 124 2.37 -0.27 25.50
N GLN A 125 2.68 1.02 25.38
CA GLN A 125 2.69 1.95 26.51
C GLN A 125 1.58 2.98 26.37
N ALA A 126 0.47 2.81 27.09
CA ALA A 126 -0.65 3.75 27.04
C ALA A 126 -0.22 5.20 27.40
N PRO A 127 -0.76 6.22 26.71
CA PRO A 127 -0.66 7.61 27.17
C PRO A 127 -1.29 7.80 28.56
N ALA A 128 -0.80 8.80 29.30
CA ALA A 128 -1.34 9.13 30.61
C ALA A 128 -2.79 9.59 30.50
N ALA A 129 -3.63 9.23 31.48
CA ALA A 129 -4.99 9.75 31.59
C ALA A 129 -5.00 11.29 31.71
N GLY A 130 -6.10 11.92 31.32
CA GLY A 130 -6.23 13.37 31.32
C GLY A 130 -7.61 13.85 31.77
N VAL A 131 -7.73 15.17 31.85
CA VAL A 131 -8.98 15.86 32.20
C VAL A 131 -9.20 16.99 31.19
N THR A 132 -10.42 17.12 30.69
CA THR A 132 -10.77 18.21 29.76
C THR A 132 -10.86 19.55 30.48
N PRO A 133 -10.91 20.69 29.76
CA PRO A 133 -11.13 22.01 30.36
C PRO A 133 -12.41 22.13 31.19
N THR A 134 -13.40 21.25 30.95
CA THR A 134 -14.67 21.20 31.69
C THR A 134 -14.68 20.19 32.83
N GLY A 135 -13.53 19.59 33.18
CA GLY A 135 -13.41 18.67 34.31
C GLY A 135 -13.78 17.21 34.01
N GLU A 136 -14.02 16.84 32.74
CA GLU A 136 -14.31 15.47 32.34
C GLU A 136 -13.01 14.66 32.28
N ALA A 137 -12.89 13.61 33.10
CA ALA A 137 -11.76 12.70 33.07
C ALA A 137 -11.87 11.72 31.90
N TYR A 138 -10.72 11.36 31.31
CA TYR A 138 -10.63 10.37 30.24
C TYR A 138 -9.34 9.55 30.34
N THR A 139 -9.41 8.30 29.91
CA THR A 139 -8.27 7.40 29.66
C THR A 139 -8.13 7.12 28.16
N TYR A 140 -7.19 6.25 27.77
CA TYR A 140 -6.89 5.92 26.38
C TYR A 140 -7.17 4.47 26.03
N GLU A 141 -7.63 4.25 24.81
CA GLU A 141 -7.77 2.95 24.18
C GLU A 141 -6.86 2.86 22.95
N ILE A 142 -6.27 1.69 22.75
CA ILE A 142 -5.66 1.31 21.48
C ILE A 142 -6.78 1.35 20.43
N ASN A 143 -6.50 1.90 19.25
CA ASN A 143 -7.50 2.07 18.19
C ASN A 143 -6.93 1.66 16.83
N ASP A 144 -7.32 2.32 15.73
CA ASP A 144 -6.91 1.94 14.37
C ASP A 144 -5.38 1.97 14.18
N GLY A 145 -4.87 1.13 13.29
CA GLY A 145 -3.44 1.04 12.96
C GLY A 145 -3.16 0.93 11.46
N ALA A 146 -1.87 1.00 11.11
CA ALA A 146 -1.38 0.73 9.77
C ALA A 146 0.00 0.07 9.83
N PRO A 147 0.34 -0.84 8.90
CA PRO A 147 1.67 -1.39 8.78
C PRO A 147 2.54 -0.51 7.86
N ALA A 148 3.82 -0.41 8.20
CA ALA A 148 4.83 0.28 7.38
C ALA A 148 6.23 -0.19 7.79
N ASP A 149 7.13 -0.37 6.83
CA ASP A 149 8.55 -0.63 7.10
C ASP A 149 9.24 0.72 7.34
N LEU A 150 9.42 1.10 8.59
CA LEU A 150 9.84 2.45 8.98
C LEU A 150 11.35 2.63 9.05
N ASP A 151 12.11 1.53 9.02
CA ASP A 151 13.58 1.55 9.07
C ASP A 151 14.29 0.79 7.94
N GLY A 152 13.53 0.17 7.04
CA GLY A 152 14.02 -0.47 5.82
C GLY A 152 14.57 -1.87 6.04
N ASP A 153 14.18 -2.55 7.12
CA ASP A 153 14.65 -3.91 7.44
C ASP A 153 13.85 -5.03 6.75
N GLY A 154 12.79 -4.66 6.02
CA GLY A 154 11.88 -5.55 5.32
C GLY A 154 10.81 -6.20 6.20
N SER A 155 10.71 -5.78 7.46
CA SER A 155 9.64 -6.12 8.40
C SER A 155 8.73 -4.92 8.61
N TYR A 156 7.44 -5.18 8.85
CA TYR A 156 6.53 -4.11 9.21
C TYR A 156 6.65 -3.76 10.70
N GLU A 157 6.77 -2.47 10.97
CA GLU A 157 6.29 -1.87 12.20
C GLU A 157 4.77 -1.71 12.16
N ILE A 158 4.16 -1.59 13.34
CA ILE A 158 2.75 -1.25 13.50
C ILE A 158 2.66 0.17 14.06
N ILE A 159 2.10 1.07 13.26
CA ILE A 159 1.67 2.39 13.72
C ILE A 159 0.29 2.23 14.32
N VAL A 160 0.08 2.81 15.50
CA VAL A 160 -1.17 2.69 16.26
C VAL A 160 -1.67 4.06 16.71
N LYS A 161 -2.95 4.30 16.46
CA LYS A 161 -3.69 5.45 16.99
C LYS A 161 -4.16 5.13 18.41
N TRP A 162 -3.84 5.99 19.35
CA TRP A 162 -4.48 6.01 20.67
C TRP A 162 -5.65 6.99 20.65
N GLN A 163 -6.84 6.48 20.97
CA GLN A 163 -8.05 7.26 21.05
C GLN A 163 -8.42 7.50 22.53
N PRO A 164 -8.71 8.74 22.94
CA PRO A 164 -9.24 8.99 24.28
C PRO A 164 -10.67 8.44 24.39
N THR A 165 -11.02 7.91 25.55
CA THR A 165 -12.35 7.35 25.87
C THR A 165 -13.52 8.32 25.71
N ASN A 166 -13.24 9.62 25.62
CA ASN A 166 -14.22 10.68 25.36
C ASN A 166 -14.18 11.21 23.91
N ALA A 167 -13.60 10.48 22.96
CA ALA A 167 -13.69 10.80 21.53
C ALA A 167 -15.15 10.96 21.07
N LYS A 168 -15.36 11.72 20.00
CA LYS A 168 -16.69 12.16 19.55
C LYS A 168 -16.93 11.84 18.09
N ASP A 169 -18.17 11.48 17.75
CA ASP A 169 -18.64 11.68 16.38
C ASP A 169 -18.81 13.17 16.09
N ASN A 170 -18.72 13.55 14.82
CA ASN A 170 -18.86 14.93 14.36
C ASN A 170 -20.20 15.57 14.74
N SER A 171 -21.27 14.78 14.92
CA SER A 171 -22.57 15.27 15.38
C SER A 171 -22.60 15.65 16.87
N GLN A 172 -21.61 15.24 17.65
CA GLN A 172 -21.61 15.34 19.10
C GLN A 172 -20.68 16.47 19.56
N SER A 173 -21.20 17.40 20.36
CA SER A 173 -20.38 18.38 21.08
C SER A 173 -19.61 17.76 22.25
N GLY A 174 -18.59 18.46 22.72
CA GLY A 174 -17.77 18.11 23.88
C GLY A 174 -16.28 18.18 23.56
N TYR A 175 -15.47 18.49 24.58
CA TYR A 175 -14.03 18.38 24.47
C TYR A 175 -13.61 16.91 24.30
N THR A 176 -12.45 16.69 23.70
CA THR A 176 -11.79 15.38 23.65
C THR A 176 -10.40 15.49 24.25
N GLY A 177 -9.86 14.36 24.73
CA GLY A 177 -8.41 14.23 24.91
C GLY A 177 -7.66 14.38 23.57
N ASN A 178 -6.33 14.44 23.65
CA ASN A 178 -5.49 14.46 22.45
C ASN A 178 -5.55 13.10 21.75
N THR A 179 -5.25 13.07 20.45
CA THR A 179 -4.98 11.81 19.74
C THR A 179 -3.47 11.60 19.68
N TYR A 180 -3.00 10.38 19.93
CA TYR A 180 -1.58 10.04 19.76
C TYR A 180 -1.39 9.01 18.65
N LEU A 181 -0.26 9.10 17.96
CA LEU A 181 0.23 8.08 17.05
C LEU A 181 1.54 7.53 17.62
N ASP A 182 1.64 6.23 17.82
CA ASP A 182 2.88 5.55 18.18
C ASP A 182 3.31 4.63 17.03
N ALA A 183 4.61 4.36 16.90
CA ALA A 183 5.12 3.24 16.12
C ALA A 183 5.78 2.21 17.03
N TYR A 184 5.49 0.94 16.79
CA TYR A 184 6.07 -0.20 17.48
C TYR A 184 6.67 -1.20 16.50
N LYS A 185 7.89 -1.66 16.79
CA LYS A 185 8.40 -2.91 16.22
C LYS A 185 7.61 -4.10 16.78
N LEU A 186 7.64 -5.23 16.07
CA LEU A 186 6.95 -6.46 16.48
C LEU A 186 7.44 -7.04 17.82
N ASP A 187 8.62 -6.62 18.31
CA ASP A 187 9.15 -7.01 19.61
C ASP A 187 8.64 -6.14 20.79
N GLY A 188 7.82 -5.11 20.51
CA GLY A 188 7.30 -4.18 21.53
C GLY A 188 8.14 -2.92 21.73
N THR A 189 9.25 -2.75 21.00
CA THR A 189 10.03 -1.52 21.02
C THR A 189 9.21 -0.38 20.44
N ARG A 190 8.85 0.61 21.28
CA ARG A 190 8.24 1.85 20.82
C ARG A 190 9.30 2.77 20.23
N MET A 191 9.21 3.03 18.93
CA MET A 191 10.16 3.88 18.21
C MET A 191 9.94 5.35 18.56
N TRP A 192 8.69 5.81 18.54
CA TRP A 192 8.32 7.19 18.83
C TRP A 192 6.83 7.33 19.20
N ARG A 193 6.47 8.54 19.62
CA ARG A 193 5.09 9.01 19.86
C ARG A 193 4.92 10.42 19.31
N ILE A 194 3.89 10.61 18.48
CA ILE A 194 3.40 11.92 18.04
C ILE A 194 2.15 12.26 18.87
N ASP A 195 2.13 13.44 19.48
CA ASP A 195 0.94 14.02 20.14
C ASP A 195 0.28 15.01 19.18
N LEU A 196 -0.89 14.70 18.63
CA LEU A 196 -1.56 15.62 17.68
C LEU A 196 -2.06 16.91 18.36
N GLY A 197 -2.07 16.94 19.68
CA GLY A 197 -2.35 18.15 20.45
C GLY A 197 -3.84 18.50 20.50
N ARG A 198 -4.14 19.55 21.25
CA ARG A 198 -5.51 19.99 21.56
C ARG A 198 -6.31 20.49 20.35
N ASN A 199 -5.61 20.87 19.28
CA ASN A 199 -6.22 21.47 18.09
C ASN A 199 -6.59 20.43 17.02
N ILE A 200 -6.41 19.14 17.32
CA ILE A 200 -6.95 18.02 16.55
C ILE A 200 -7.95 17.26 17.43
N ARG A 201 -9.22 17.27 17.03
CA ARG A 201 -10.29 16.59 17.78
C ARG A 201 -10.19 15.08 17.60
N ALA A 202 -10.52 14.31 18.63
CA ALA A 202 -10.48 12.85 18.57
C ALA A 202 -11.83 12.25 18.13
N GLY A 203 -11.78 11.30 17.20
CA GLY A 203 -12.93 10.54 16.71
C GLY A 203 -12.65 9.93 15.33
N ALA A 204 -13.54 9.05 14.87
CA ALA A 204 -13.34 8.25 13.65
C ALA A 204 -13.12 9.09 12.38
N HIS A 205 -13.77 10.25 12.27
CA HIS A 205 -13.74 11.07 11.04
C HIS A 205 -12.74 12.23 11.08
N TYR A 206 -11.91 12.32 12.12
CA TYR A 206 -10.92 13.39 12.29
C TYR A 206 -9.55 12.98 11.78
N THR A 207 -8.80 12.23 12.61
CA THR A 207 -7.45 11.78 12.25
C THR A 207 -7.54 10.52 11.40
N THR A 208 -7.28 10.69 10.11
CA THR A 208 -6.72 9.65 9.25
C THR A 208 -5.22 9.91 9.09
N PHE A 209 -4.43 8.85 9.08
CA PHE A 209 -3.00 8.90 8.76
C PHE A 209 -2.68 7.88 7.68
N VAL A 210 -1.67 8.16 6.87
CA VAL A 210 -1.17 7.23 5.85
C VAL A 210 0.31 7.00 6.08
N ALA A 211 0.73 5.74 5.97
CA ALA A 211 2.11 5.34 6.14
C ALA A 211 2.57 4.49 4.95
N TYR A 212 3.62 4.98 4.27
CA TYR A 212 4.12 4.43 3.02
C TYR A 212 5.49 5.03 2.72
N ASP A 213 6.33 4.32 1.97
CA ASP A 213 7.56 4.87 1.39
C ASP A 213 7.21 5.78 0.21
N PHE A 214 7.00 7.06 0.50
CA PHE A 214 6.55 8.01 -0.51
C PHE A 214 7.69 8.45 -1.42
N ASP A 215 8.87 8.75 -0.89
CA ASP A 215 10.00 9.19 -1.71
C ASP A 215 10.84 8.03 -2.30
N GLY A 216 10.49 6.79 -1.97
CA GLY A 216 11.07 5.59 -2.54
C GLY A 216 12.47 5.33 -2.00
N ASP A 217 12.84 5.78 -0.81
CA ASP A 217 14.18 5.55 -0.23
C ASP A 217 14.32 4.19 0.49
N GLY A 218 13.24 3.40 0.50
CA GLY A 218 13.15 2.11 1.18
C GLY A 218 12.65 2.20 2.63
N GLN A 219 12.34 3.39 3.13
CA GLN A 219 11.80 3.62 4.47
C GLN A 219 10.49 4.40 4.38
N ALA A 220 9.46 3.89 5.04
CA ALA A 220 8.16 4.52 5.01
C ALA A 220 8.12 5.81 5.84
N GLU A 221 7.45 6.85 5.34
CA GLU A 221 7.06 8.02 6.12
C GLU A 221 5.62 7.91 6.60
N LEU A 222 5.25 8.79 7.53
CA LEU A 222 3.87 8.99 7.95
C LEU A 222 3.39 10.38 7.52
N MET A 223 2.19 10.47 6.94
CA MET A 223 1.51 11.75 6.71
C MET A 223 0.19 11.82 7.46
N ALA A 224 -0.07 12.94 8.12
CA ALA A 224 -1.31 13.19 8.82
C ALA A 224 -1.66 14.69 8.86
N LYS A 225 -2.96 14.98 9.04
CA LYS A 225 -3.42 16.32 9.38
C LYS A 225 -2.94 16.69 10.79
N THR A 226 -2.30 17.84 10.90
CA THR A 226 -1.75 18.39 12.15
C THR A 226 -2.27 19.81 12.38
N ALA A 227 -1.93 20.39 13.52
CA ALA A 227 -2.32 21.74 13.90
C ALA A 227 -1.26 22.39 14.79
N ASP A 228 -1.47 23.67 15.14
CA ASP A 228 -0.72 24.32 16.21
C ASP A 228 -0.73 23.45 17.47
N GLY A 229 0.45 23.21 18.04
CA GLY A 229 0.60 22.45 19.28
C GLY A 229 0.66 20.94 19.10
N THR A 230 0.66 20.42 17.86
CA THR A 230 1.12 19.05 17.59
C THR A 230 2.59 18.92 17.99
N VAL A 231 2.96 17.83 18.66
CA VAL A 231 4.33 17.52 19.08
C VAL A 231 4.79 16.26 18.34
N ASP A 232 5.89 16.38 17.61
CA ASP A 232 6.46 15.27 16.84
C ASP A 232 7.17 14.22 17.72
N GLY A 233 7.65 13.13 17.11
CA GLY A 233 8.34 12.03 17.77
C GLY A 233 9.64 12.41 18.49
N GLN A 234 10.19 13.60 18.22
CA GLN A 234 11.40 14.14 18.85
C GLN A 234 11.09 15.25 19.86
N GLY A 235 9.81 15.55 20.10
CA GLY A 235 9.38 16.59 21.04
C GLY A 235 9.31 18.00 20.44
N THR A 236 9.44 18.15 19.12
CA THR A 236 9.33 19.44 18.43
C THR A 236 7.86 19.81 18.24
N VAL A 237 7.51 21.03 18.63
CA VAL A 237 6.16 21.56 18.44
C VAL A 237 5.99 22.12 17.03
N ILE A 238 4.92 21.71 16.34
CA ILE A 238 4.48 22.28 15.07
C ILE A 238 3.60 23.50 15.35
N GLY A 239 3.91 24.62 14.69
CA GLY A 239 3.17 25.87 14.86
C GLY A 239 3.31 26.47 16.27
N SER A 240 2.24 27.04 16.79
CA SER A 240 2.21 27.68 18.11
C SER A 240 1.89 26.69 19.23
N SER A 241 2.80 26.54 20.20
CA SER A 241 2.58 25.70 21.39
C SER A 241 1.47 26.20 22.33
N SER A 242 1.12 27.49 22.23
CA SER A 242 0.15 28.14 23.12
C SER A 242 -1.23 28.35 22.49
N ALA A 243 -1.38 28.11 21.18
CA ALA A 243 -2.66 28.32 20.51
C ALA A 243 -3.71 27.29 20.95
N ASP A 244 -4.92 27.78 21.20
CA ASP A 244 -6.08 26.97 21.55
C ASP A 244 -7.27 27.42 20.72
N HIS A 245 -7.57 26.64 19.69
CA HIS A 245 -8.62 26.92 18.70
C HIS A 245 -9.92 26.17 19.04
N ARG A 246 -9.99 25.52 20.20
CA ARG A 246 -11.20 24.82 20.66
C ARG A 246 -12.25 25.84 21.10
N ASN A 247 -13.44 25.73 20.52
CA ASN A 247 -14.58 26.51 20.99
C ASN A 247 -15.19 25.91 22.28
N ALA A 248 -16.19 26.57 22.86
CA ALA A 248 -16.85 26.13 24.10
C ALA A 248 -17.54 24.75 23.99
N ASN A 249 -17.83 24.31 22.76
CA ASN A 249 -18.41 23.00 22.46
C ASN A 249 -17.34 21.95 22.10
N GLY A 250 -16.05 22.28 22.24
CA GLY A 250 -14.93 21.37 21.98
C GLY A 250 -14.63 21.10 20.50
N TYR A 251 -15.20 21.86 19.56
CA TYR A 251 -14.85 21.79 18.13
C TYR A 251 -13.69 22.74 17.79
N ILE A 252 -12.96 22.45 16.71
CA ILE A 252 -11.85 23.26 16.19
C ILE A 252 -12.18 23.77 14.79
N LEU A 253 -12.98 24.84 14.75
CA LEU A 253 -13.56 25.40 13.52
C LEU A 253 -12.85 26.68 13.04
N SER A 254 -11.72 27.02 13.65
CA SER A 254 -10.87 28.16 13.34
C SER A 254 -9.40 27.79 13.52
N GLY A 255 -8.50 28.73 13.24
CA GLY A 255 -7.06 28.50 13.31
C GLY A 255 -6.50 27.79 12.07
N PRO A 256 -5.17 27.76 11.93
CA PRO A 256 -4.50 27.08 10.85
C PRO A 256 -4.69 25.56 10.96
N GLU A 257 -4.65 24.89 9.80
CA GLU A 257 -4.65 23.44 9.68
C GLU A 257 -3.48 23.07 8.80
N TYR A 258 -2.77 22.01 9.17
CA TYR A 258 -1.54 21.63 8.52
C TYR A 258 -1.60 20.19 7.99
N LEU A 259 -0.82 19.92 6.95
CA LEU A 259 -0.41 18.58 6.57
C LEU A 259 1.08 18.44 6.89
N THR A 260 1.44 17.39 7.61
CA THR A 260 2.83 17.12 7.97
C THR A 260 3.27 15.75 7.47
N VAL A 261 4.46 15.69 6.88
CA VAL A 261 5.23 14.46 6.65
C VAL A 261 6.17 14.27 7.85
N PHE A 262 6.11 13.08 8.44
CA PHE A 262 6.93 12.66 9.55
C PHE A 262 7.87 11.54 9.10
N ASN A 263 9.12 11.62 9.53
CA ASN A 263 10.11 10.57 9.30
C ASN A 263 9.68 9.27 10.02
N GLY A 264 9.65 8.15 9.31
CA GLY A 264 9.19 6.88 9.87
C GLY A 264 10.04 6.35 11.02
N LEU A 265 11.36 6.47 10.94
CA LEU A 265 12.27 5.97 11.97
C LEU A 265 12.15 6.73 13.30
N THR A 266 11.92 8.04 13.24
CA THR A 266 12.06 8.94 14.40
C THR A 266 10.78 9.65 14.83
N GLY A 267 9.76 9.65 13.98
CA GLY A 267 8.55 10.44 14.12
C GLY A 267 8.78 11.95 14.02
N ALA A 268 9.97 12.40 13.61
CA ALA A 268 10.30 13.82 13.48
C ALA A 268 9.54 14.47 12.31
N ALA A 269 9.04 15.69 12.49
CA ALA A 269 8.42 16.43 11.40
C ALA A 269 9.46 16.83 10.35
N MET A 270 9.33 16.33 9.11
CA MET A 270 10.23 16.63 8.00
C MET A 270 9.77 17.87 7.23
N LYS A 271 8.47 17.92 6.92
CA LYS A 271 7.87 19.05 6.20
C LYS A 271 6.44 19.26 6.66
N THR A 272 6.08 20.52 6.86
CA THR A 272 4.71 20.95 7.16
C THR A 272 4.28 22.01 6.15
N VAL A 273 3.06 21.87 5.64
CA VAL A 273 2.39 22.82 4.73
C VAL A 273 0.96 23.05 5.22
N ASP A 274 0.27 24.05 4.66
CA ASP A 274 -1.15 24.24 4.93
C ASP A 274 -1.95 23.03 4.42
N TYR A 275 -2.92 22.58 5.23
CA TYR A 275 -3.74 21.42 4.89
C TYR A 275 -4.65 21.74 3.70
N LEU A 276 -4.54 20.91 2.66
CA LEU A 276 -5.56 20.80 1.61
C LEU A 276 -6.25 19.45 1.74
N PRO A 277 -7.59 19.40 1.72
CA PRO A 277 -8.51 20.52 1.48
C PRO A 277 -8.69 21.50 2.65
N ALA A 278 -8.56 22.81 2.36
CA ALA A 278 -8.69 23.86 3.36
C ALA A 278 -10.13 24.00 3.91
N ARG A 279 -10.27 24.46 5.16
CA ARG A 279 -11.58 24.64 5.83
C ARG A 279 -12.50 25.61 5.09
N GLY A 280 -11.98 26.77 4.69
CA GLY A 280 -12.81 27.88 4.22
C GLY A 280 -13.87 28.28 5.24
N VAL A 281 -15.08 28.58 4.77
CA VAL A 281 -16.23 28.87 5.64
C VAL A 281 -16.94 27.57 6.00
N VAL A 282 -17.15 27.31 7.29
CA VAL A 282 -17.80 26.07 7.79
C VAL A 282 -19.13 25.78 7.08
N SER A 283 -19.97 26.80 6.87
CA SER A 283 -21.27 26.64 6.20
C SER A 283 -21.19 26.23 4.72
N SER A 284 -20.04 26.39 4.05
CA SER A 284 -19.85 25.90 2.67
C SER A 284 -19.93 24.36 2.58
N TRP A 285 -19.76 23.68 3.70
CA TRP A 285 -19.88 22.22 3.81
C TRP A 285 -21.31 21.77 4.12
N GLY A 286 -22.29 22.67 4.18
CA GLY A 286 -23.71 22.33 4.32
C GLY A 286 -24.26 22.28 5.76
N ASP A 287 -23.46 22.63 6.75
CA ASP A 287 -23.92 22.98 8.10
C ASP A 287 -22.99 24.01 8.73
N ASN A 288 -23.44 24.72 9.77
CA ASN A 288 -22.68 25.78 10.42
C ASN A 288 -22.12 25.39 11.80
N TYR A 289 -22.36 24.15 12.27
CA TYR A 289 -21.99 23.72 13.61
C TYR A 289 -20.75 22.83 13.65
N GLY A 290 -20.23 22.39 12.50
CA GLY A 290 -18.93 21.75 12.39
C GLY A 290 -18.96 20.25 12.04
N ASN A 291 -20.09 19.72 11.55
CA ASN A 291 -20.18 18.29 11.27
C ASN A 291 -19.57 17.95 9.91
N ARG A 292 -20.18 18.41 8.82
CA ARG A 292 -19.77 18.05 7.45
C ARG A 292 -18.39 18.57 7.07
N VAL A 293 -17.99 19.71 7.62
CA VAL A 293 -16.67 20.29 7.38
C VAL A 293 -15.56 19.36 7.86
N ASP A 294 -15.73 18.64 8.96
CA ASP A 294 -14.66 17.84 9.54
C ASP A 294 -14.80 16.35 9.21
N ARG A 295 -15.30 16.05 8.01
CA ARG A 295 -15.38 14.69 7.48
C ARG A 295 -14.16 14.42 6.63
N PHE A 296 -13.11 13.87 7.24
CA PHE A 296 -11.84 13.60 6.58
C PHE A 296 -11.69 12.13 6.21
N LEU A 297 -10.97 11.87 5.12
CA LEU A 297 -10.46 10.55 4.76
C LEU A 297 -9.02 10.71 4.25
N GLY A 298 -8.32 9.60 4.11
CA GLY A 298 -6.98 9.55 3.56
C GLY A 298 -6.61 8.15 3.07
N GLY A 299 -5.65 8.09 2.16
CA GLY A 299 -5.21 6.84 1.51
C GLY A 299 -3.98 7.07 0.63
N VAL A 300 -3.60 6.03 -0.11
CA VAL A 300 -2.42 6.04 -1.00
C VAL A 300 -2.84 5.64 -2.41
N ALA A 301 -2.29 6.28 -3.43
CA ALA A 301 -2.54 5.94 -4.83
C ALA A 301 -1.29 6.15 -5.69
N ASN A 302 -0.99 5.24 -6.59
CA ASN A 302 0.05 5.37 -7.60
C ASN A 302 -0.49 6.12 -8.83
N LEU A 303 -0.65 7.44 -8.71
CA LEU A 303 -1.31 8.29 -9.71
C LEU A 303 -0.51 8.45 -11.02
N ASP A 304 0.78 8.15 -11.01
CA ASP A 304 1.61 8.08 -12.22
C ASP A 304 1.85 6.65 -12.72
N GLY A 305 1.26 5.65 -12.05
CA GLY A 305 1.48 4.23 -12.31
C GLY A 305 2.84 3.71 -11.84
N ASN A 306 3.55 4.48 -11.01
CA ASN A 306 4.91 4.15 -10.59
C ASN A 306 5.16 4.41 -9.10
N ARG A 307 5.00 5.64 -8.59
CA ARG A 307 5.33 6.00 -7.21
C ARG A 307 4.08 6.41 -6.43
N PRO A 308 4.01 6.11 -5.13
CA PRO A 308 2.84 6.40 -4.31
C PRO A 308 2.70 7.90 -4.03
N SER A 309 1.48 8.41 -4.18
CA SER A 309 1.04 9.73 -3.72
C SER A 309 0.14 9.56 -2.50
N ALA A 310 0.21 10.49 -1.55
CA ALA A 310 -0.73 10.57 -0.44
C ALA A 310 -2.01 11.29 -0.89
N ILE A 311 -3.17 10.74 -0.53
CA ILE A 311 -4.47 11.31 -0.85
C ILE A 311 -5.16 11.71 0.44
N PHE A 312 -5.68 12.94 0.51
CA PHE A 312 -6.49 13.42 1.62
C PHE A 312 -7.77 14.05 1.10
N SER A 313 -8.89 13.80 1.77
CA SER A 313 -10.17 14.39 1.40
C SER A 313 -10.84 15.12 2.55
N ARG A 314 -11.77 16.01 2.20
CA ARG A 314 -12.66 16.69 3.14
C ARG A 314 -14.05 16.76 2.52
N GLY A 315 -15.06 16.38 3.30
CA GLY A 315 -16.47 16.40 2.92
C GLY A 315 -16.87 15.29 1.94
N TYR A 316 -18.08 14.76 2.13
CA TYR A 316 -18.68 13.78 1.22
C TYR A 316 -20.21 13.85 1.17
N TYR A 317 -20.88 14.34 2.22
CA TYR A 317 -22.34 14.52 2.24
C TYR A 317 -22.85 15.62 1.31
N THR A 318 -22.02 16.62 1.01
CA THR A 318 -22.37 17.81 0.22
C THR A 318 -21.19 18.16 -0.68
N ARG A 319 -20.41 19.20 -0.37
CA ARG A 319 -19.13 19.47 -1.03
C ARG A 319 -18.15 18.34 -0.74
N ALA A 320 -17.50 17.86 -1.77
CA ALA A 320 -16.41 16.89 -1.72
C ALA A 320 -15.16 17.50 -2.32
N VAL A 321 -14.04 17.43 -1.59
CA VAL A 321 -12.74 17.92 -2.04
C VAL A 321 -11.70 16.86 -1.75
N ILE A 322 -10.86 16.55 -2.73
CA ILE A 322 -9.80 15.53 -2.65
C ILE A 322 -8.51 16.17 -3.15
N ALA A 323 -7.43 16.04 -2.39
CA ALA A 323 -6.12 16.56 -2.71
C ALA A 323 -5.10 15.43 -2.75
N ALA A 324 -4.31 15.40 -3.82
CA ALA A 324 -3.19 14.49 -3.99
C ALA A 324 -1.87 15.20 -3.70
N TRP A 325 -0.96 14.49 -3.03
CA TRP A 325 0.32 15.01 -2.56
C TRP A 325 1.45 14.06 -2.91
N ASP A 326 2.54 14.63 -3.43
CA ASP A 326 3.80 13.94 -3.69
C ASP A 326 4.82 14.37 -2.63
N TRP A 327 5.51 13.38 -2.03
CA TRP A 327 6.69 13.61 -1.18
C TRP A 327 7.91 13.05 -1.90
N ARG A 328 8.78 13.95 -2.37
CA ARG A 328 9.88 13.63 -3.28
C ARG A 328 11.05 14.56 -2.99
N ASP A 329 12.24 14.02 -2.81
CA ASP A 329 13.47 14.81 -2.71
C ASP A 329 13.39 15.93 -1.64
N GLY A 330 12.75 15.64 -0.50
CA GLY A 330 12.54 16.61 0.59
C GLY A 330 11.44 17.66 0.34
N ALA A 331 10.68 17.55 -0.75
CA ALA A 331 9.60 18.45 -1.12
C ALA A 331 8.23 17.77 -0.99
N LEU A 332 7.31 18.43 -0.27
CA LEU A 332 5.90 18.09 -0.21
C LEU A 332 5.11 18.99 -1.17
N THR A 333 4.60 18.44 -2.26
CA THR A 333 3.95 19.18 -3.33
C THR A 333 2.54 18.66 -3.60
N SER A 334 1.57 19.57 -3.71
CA SER A 334 0.22 19.20 -4.14
C SER A 334 0.27 18.88 -5.64
N ARG A 335 -0.11 17.66 -6.01
CA ARG A 335 -0.19 17.20 -7.39
C ARG A 335 -1.41 17.77 -8.10
N TRP A 336 -2.57 17.66 -7.45
CA TRP A 336 -3.83 18.25 -7.89
C TRP A 336 -4.82 18.35 -6.73
N VAL A 337 -5.87 19.16 -6.91
CA VAL A 337 -7.03 19.24 -6.01
C VAL A 337 -8.30 19.16 -6.84
N PHE A 338 -9.10 18.11 -6.60
CA PHE A 338 -10.47 18.01 -7.07
C PHE A 338 -11.40 18.70 -6.08
N ASP A 339 -12.30 19.56 -6.56
CA ASP A 339 -13.29 20.25 -5.72
C ASP A 339 -14.64 20.34 -6.43
N SER A 340 -15.66 19.68 -5.88
CA SER A 340 -17.02 19.65 -6.42
C SER A 340 -17.71 21.04 -6.50
N ASP A 341 -17.17 22.07 -5.84
CA ASP A 341 -17.61 23.46 -6.00
C ASP A 341 -16.99 24.14 -7.24
N VAL A 342 -15.88 23.62 -7.76
CA VAL A 342 -15.16 24.16 -8.93
C VAL A 342 -15.45 23.34 -10.17
N ALA A 343 -15.28 22.01 -10.10
CA ALA A 343 -15.53 21.07 -11.18
C ALA A 343 -16.05 19.73 -10.63
N GLY A 344 -16.92 19.05 -11.38
CA GLY A 344 -17.46 17.75 -10.94
C GLY A 344 -18.54 17.87 -9.85
N ALA A 345 -19.43 18.87 -9.95
CA ALA A 345 -20.54 19.08 -9.00
C ALA A 345 -21.44 17.85 -8.80
N ALA A 346 -21.46 16.91 -9.75
CA ALA A 346 -22.17 15.64 -9.63
C ALA A 346 -21.60 14.71 -8.54
N ALA A 347 -20.35 14.91 -8.11
CA ALA A 347 -19.73 14.17 -7.00
C ALA A 347 -20.27 14.57 -5.61
N ARG A 348 -21.11 15.62 -5.53
CA ARG A 348 -21.69 16.04 -4.25
C ARG A 348 -22.59 14.97 -3.66
N GLY A 349 -22.41 14.68 -2.37
CA GLY A 349 -23.22 13.69 -1.68
C GLY A 349 -22.91 12.23 -2.06
N GLN A 350 -21.83 11.96 -2.79
CA GLN A 350 -21.50 10.63 -3.32
C GLN A 350 -20.48 9.87 -2.47
N GLY A 351 -19.64 10.56 -1.70
CA GLY A 351 -18.58 9.92 -0.93
C GLY A 351 -19.13 8.98 0.14
N ALA A 352 -18.42 7.89 0.41
CA ALA A 352 -18.69 7.01 1.54
C ALA A 352 -17.93 7.46 2.79
N HIS A 353 -18.11 6.77 3.90
CA HIS A 353 -17.23 6.88 5.08
C HIS A 353 -15.84 6.28 4.87
N TRP A 354 -15.47 5.97 3.63
CA TRP A 354 -14.18 5.46 3.19
C TRP A 354 -14.01 5.75 1.69
N PHE A 355 -12.79 5.61 1.18
CA PHE A 355 -12.55 5.48 -0.26
C PHE A 355 -11.54 4.36 -0.49
N ALA A 356 -11.63 3.73 -1.65
CA ALA A 356 -10.66 2.74 -2.09
C ALA A 356 -9.83 3.32 -3.25
N THR A 357 -8.61 2.81 -3.42
CA THR A 357 -7.71 3.17 -4.51
C THR A 357 -7.31 1.93 -5.29
N GLY A 358 -6.95 2.13 -6.55
CA GLY A 358 -6.59 1.08 -7.50
C GLY A 358 -6.92 1.49 -8.92
N ASP A 359 -6.37 0.78 -9.90
CA ASP A 359 -6.58 1.05 -11.33
C ASP A 359 -7.98 0.62 -11.76
N ALA A 360 -8.90 1.58 -11.88
CA ALA A 360 -10.30 1.28 -12.14
C ALA A 360 -10.59 1.10 -13.63
N ASN A 361 -9.75 1.65 -14.51
CA ASN A 361 -9.96 1.73 -15.96
C ASN A 361 -8.89 1.02 -16.81
N ASP A 362 -7.99 0.27 -16.15
CA ASP A 362 -6.89 -0.50 -16.74
C ASP A 362 -5.86 0.36 -17.51
N ASP A 363 -5.63 1.62 -17.08
CA ASP A 363 -4.64 2.53 -17.68
C ASP A 363 -3.24 2.49 -17.03
N GLY A 364 -3.08 1.66 -16.00
CA GLY A 364 -1.87 1.46 -15.22
C GLY A 364 -1.70 2.41 -14.05
N ARG A 365 -2.63 3.35 -13.81
CA ARG A 365 -2.59 4.35 -12.75
C ARG A 365 -3.74 4.13 -11.79
N ASP A 366 -3.52 4.44 -10.52
CA ASP A 366 -4.59 4.30 -9.53
C ASP A 366 -5.59 5.47 -9.62
N ASP A 367 -6.87 5.14 -9.56
CA ASP A 367 -8.00 6.04 -9.40
C ASP A 367 -8.51 6.01 -7.95
N ILE A 368 -9.37 6.97 -7.60
CA ILE A 368 -9.94 7.12 -6.26
C ILE A 368 -11.42 6.81 -6.33
N VAL A 369 -11.82 5.61 -5.91
CA VAL A 369 -13.22 5.19 -5.76
C VAL A 369 -13.76 5.81 -4.46
N PHE A 370 -14.24 7.05 -4.58
CA PHE A 370 -14.77 7.87 -3.51
C PHE A 370 -16.26 7.59 -3.29
N GLY A 371 -16.58 6.38 -2.83
CA GLY A 371 -17.96 5.92 -2.70
C GLY A 371 -18.67 5.79 -4.05
N ALA A 372 -19.76 6.52 -4.24
CA ALA A 372 -20.59 6.53 -5.45
C ALA A 372 -20.05 7.47 -6.55
N ALA A 373 -18.80 7.93 -6.43
CA ALA A 373 -18.08 8.69 -7.44
C ALA A 373 -16.64 8.13 -7.57
N THR A 374 -16.07 8.24 -8.77
CA THR A 374 -14.66 7.91 -9.00
C THR A 374 -13.93 9.11 -9.57
N ILE A 375 -12.81 9.45 -8.96
CA ILE A 375 -11.91 10.52 -9.42
C ILE A 375 -10.69 9.86 -10.06
N ASP A 376 -10.35 10.29 -11.27
CA ASP A 376 -9.25 9.70 -12.01
C ASP A 376 -7.87 10.10 -11.46
N SER A 377 -6.83 9.44 -11.96
CA SER A 377 -5.43 9.72 -11.60
C SER A 377 -4.96 11.17 -11.83
N TYR A 378 -5.70 11.96 -12.64
CA TYR A 378 -5.44 13.37 -12.94
C TYR A 378 -6.26 14.35 -12.08
N GLY A 379 -7.08 13.85 -11.16
CA GLY A 379 -7.91 14.68 -10.30
C GLY A 379 -9.20 15.18 -10.97
N GLN A 380 -9.69 14.46 -11.98
CA GLN A 380 -10.94 14.76 -12.68
C GLN A 380 -12.02 13.76 -12.31
N LEU A 381 -13.28 14.19 -12.34
CA LEU A 381 -14.40 13.26 -12.13
C LEU A 381 -14.49 12.29 -13.31
N LEU A 382 -14.21 11.00 -13.07
CA LEU A 382 -14.36 9.94 -14.05
C LEU A 382 -15.85 9.64 -14.26
N TYR A 383 -16.58 9.38 -13.17
CA TYR A 383 -18.04 9.23 -13.17
C TYR A 383 -18.63 9.40 -11.77
N THR A 384 -19.97 9.45 -11.73
CA THR A 384 -20.75 9.15 -10.51
C THR A 384 -21.90 8.21 -10.86
N THR A 385 -22.26 7.33 -9.93
CA THR A 385 -23.45 6.47 -10.04
C THR A 385 -24.73 7.23 -9.73
N GLY A 386 -24.65 8.35 -9.02
CA GLY A 386 -25.78 9.14 -8.55
C GLY A 386 -26.57 8.51 -7.39
N LEU A 387 -26.12 7.37 -6.85
CA LEU A 387 -26.83 6.64 -5.79
C LEU A 387 -26.59 7.20 -4.37
N GLY A 388 -25.63 8.11 -4.23
CA GLY A 388 -25.37 8.85 -2.99
C GLY A 388 -24.52 8.10 -1.96
N HIS A 389 -24.35 8.75 -0.82
CA HIS A 389 -23.54 8.33 0.33
C HIS A 389 -23.85 6.91 0.83
N GLY A 390 -22.83 6.28 1.43
CA GLY A 390 -22.95 4.99 2.09
C GLY A 390 -21.85 4.66 3.10
N ASP A 391 -22.06 3.55 3.81
CA ASP A 391 -21.28 3.13 4.98
C ASP A 391 -20.23 2.02 4.70
N ALA A 392 -20.35 1.34 3.56
CA ALA A 392 -19.47 0.24 3.17
C ALA A 392 -19.21 0.23 1.67
N LEU A 393 -17.94 0.00 1.30
CA LEU A 393 -17.42 0.09 -0.06
C LEU A 393 -16.38 -1.00 -0.28
N HIS A 394 -16.51 -1.73 -1.38
CA HIS A 394 -15.61 -2.83 -1.75
C HIS A 394 -15.19 -2.63 -3.21
N PHE A 395 -13.89 -2.52 -3.47
CA PHE A 395 -13.35 -2.29 -4.81
C PHE A 395 -12.27 -3.32 -5.12
N GLY A 396 -12.53 -4.18 -6.09
CA GLY A 396 -11.63 -5.25 -6.48
C GLY A 396 -12.16 -6.05 -7.67
N LYS A 397 -11.47 -7.14 -7.99
CA LYS A 397 -11.92 -8.10 -9.00
C LYS A 397 -12.84 -9.15 -8.37
N PHE A 398 -14.15 -9.01 -8.58
CA PHE A 398 -15.17 -9.88 -7.99
C PHE A 398 -15.78 -10.87 -8.97
N ASP A 399 -15.93 -10.46 -10.23
CA ASP A 399 -16.41 -11.30 -11.32
C ASP A 399 -15.23 -11.74 -12.21
N PRO A 400 -14.75 -12.99 -12.10
CA PRO A 400 -13.67 -13.49 -12.95
C PRO A 400 -14.07 -13.61 -14.43
N GLY A 401 -15.37 -13.65 -14.74
CA GLY A 401 -15.90 -13.76 -16.10
C GLY A 401 -16.07 -12.43 -16.83
N ARG A 402 -15.93 -11.29 -16.14
CA ARG A 402 -16.03 -9.95 -16.74
C ARG A 402 -14.66 -9.30 -16.89
N PRO A 403 -14.38 -8.50 -17.93
CA PRO A 403 -13.22 -7.61 -17.97
C PRO A 403 -13.27 -6.55 -16.86
N GLY A 404 -12.11 -6.01 -16.48
CA GLY A 404 -12.00 -4.94 -15.48
C GLY A 404 -12.44 -5.32 -14.07
N GLN A 405 -12.38 -4.36 -13.17
CA GLN A 405 -12.75 -4.52 -11.76
C GLN A 405 -14.20 -4.09 -11.49
N GLN A 406 -14.69 -4.35 -10.29
CA GLN A 406 -16.04 -3.98 -9.86
C GLN A 406 -16.01 -3.22 -8.53
N VAL A 407 -17.03 -2.40 -8.33
CA VAL A 407 -17.30 -1.71 -7.07
C VAL A 407 -18.62 -2.24 -6.50
N TYR A 408 -18.58 -2.83 -5.31
CA TYR A 408 -19.78 -3.14 -4.55
C TYR A 408 -19.94 -2.12 -3.42
N MET A 409 -21.11 -1.50 -3.33
CA MET A 409 -21.38 -0.44 -2.36
C MET A 409 -22.82 -0.53 -1.83
N VAL A 410 -23.00 -0.08 -0.59
CA VAL A 410 -24.31 0.14 0.02
C VAL A 410 -24.62 1.64 0.12
N HIS A 411 -25.91 2.01 0.22
CA HIS A 411 -26.35 3.40 0.23
C HIS A 411 -27.30 3.71 1.40
N GLU A 412 -27.12 4.87 2.03
CA GLU A 412 -27.84 5.26 3.26
C GLU A 412 -29.20 5.90 2.97
N SER A 413 -29.31 6.69 1.88
CA SER A 413 -30.46 7.58 1.65
C SER A 413 -31.44 7.03 0.60
N PRO A 414 -32.67 6.59 0.99
CA PRO A 414 -33.65 6.05 0.05
C PRO A 414 -34.04 7.00 -1.09
N SER A 415 -34.07 8.30 -0.81
CA SER A 415 -34.34 9.33 -1.81
C SER A 415 -33.25 9.45 -2.89
N ALA A 416 -32.03 8.99 -2.62
CA ALA A 416 -30.92 8.98 -3.57
C ALA A 416 -30.85 7.65 -4.32
N TYR A 417 -30.85 6.53 -3.59
CA TYR A 417 -30.59 5.22 -4.19
C TYR A 417 -31.81 4.60 -4.90
N GLY A 418 -33.02 5.09 -4.63
CA GLY A 418 -34.27 4.58 -5.21
C GLY A 418 -34.48 3.09 -4.94
N ALA A 419 -34.35 2.26 -5.98
CA ALA A 419 -34.54 0.81 -5.87
C ALA A 419 -33.26 0.03 -5.49
N SER A 420 -32.08 0.66 -5.54
CA SER A 420 -30.78 -0.01 -5.41
C SER A 420 -30.07 0.45 -4.12
N GLY A 421 -30.53 -0.03 -2.96
CA GLY A 421 -29.90 0.27 -1.67
C GLY A 421 -28.52 -0.36 -1.49
N SER A 422 -28.19 -1.36 -2.32
CA SER A 422 -26.83 -1.80 -2.59
C SER A 422 -26.70 -2.21 -4.05
N GLY A 423 -25.49 -2.26 -4.58
CA GLY A 423 -25.29 -2.64 -5.98
C GLY A 423 -23.84 -2.93 -6.32
N LEU A 424 -23.68 -3.71 -7.40
CA LEU A 424 -22.40 -3.98 -8.04
C LEU A 424 -22.30 -3.12 -9.29
N HIS A 425 -21.19 -2.42 -9.44
CA HIS A 425 -20.90 -1.49 -10.52
C HIS A 425 -19.64 -1.90 -11.27
N ASP A 426 -19.60 -1.61 -12.56
CA ASP A 426 -18.38 -1.63 -13.34
C ASP A 426 -17.45 -0.51 -12.85
N ALA A 427 -16.21 -0.85 -12.46
CA ALA A 427 -15.32 0.10 -11.79
C ALA A 427 -14.85 1.23 -12.72
N ALA A 428 -14.72 1.00 -14.02
CA ALA A 428 -14.24 1.99 -14.99
C ALA A 428 -15.32 3.01 -15.37
N THR A 429 -16.58 2.58 -15.38
CA THR A 429 -17.70 3.36 -15.96
C THR A 429 -18.77 3.76 -14.95
N GLY A 430 -18.82 3.11 -13.78
CA GLY A 430 -19.88 3.28 -12.79
C GLY A 430 -21.21 2.65 -13.18
N ALA A 431 -21.28 1.98 -14.33
CA ALA A 431 -22.50 1.36 -14.80
C ALA A 431 -22.97 0.30 -13.81
N LEU A 432 -24.24 0.39 -13.40
CA LEU A 432 -24.86 -0.59 -12.51
C LEU A 432 -24.95 -1.93 -13.25
N ILE A 433 -24.27 -2.94 -12.73
CA ILE A 433 -24.36 -4.33 -13.22
C ILE A 433 -25.65 -4.95 -12.69
N TRP A 434 -25.89 -4.81 -11.38
CA TRP A 434 -27.15 -5.17 -10.73
C TRP A 434 -27.29 -4.41 -9.40
N GLY A 435 -28.53 -4.28 -8.92
CA GLY A 435 -28.85 -3.65 -7.64
C GLY A 435 -29.83 -4.47 -6.79
N ALA A 436 -29.78 -4.28 -5.48
CA ALA A 436 -30.68 -4.90 -4.52
C ALA A 436 -31.48 -3.86 -3.73
N SER A 437 -32.72 -4.21 -3.38
CA SER A 437 -33.61 -3.29 -2.66
C SER A 437 -33.10 -2.97 -1.26
N GLY A 438 -32.97 -1.68 -0.97
CA GLY A 438 -32.78 -1.17 0.40
C GLY A 438 -34.07 -1.15 1.22
N SER A 439 -35.19 -1.64 0.68
CA SER A 439 -36.50 -1.63 1.35
C SER A 439 -36.91 -0.26 1.89
N ASN A 440 -36.57 0.81 1.14
CA ASN A 440 -36.81 2.21 1.50
C ASN A 440 -36.27 2.61 2.89
N ALA A 441 -35.13 2.04 3.28
CA ALA A 441 -34.43 2.32 4.52
C ALA A 441 -32.91 2.35 4.31
N ASP A 442 -32.18 2.85 5.30
CA ASP A 442 -30.72 2.76 5.31
C ASP A 442 -30.23 1.30 5.20
N VAL A 443 -29.21 1.10 4.36
CA VAL A 443 -28.43 -0.12 4.21
C VAL A 443 -27.02 0.11 4.78
N GLY A 444 -26.90 0.23 6.10
CA GLY A 444 -25.65 0.67 6.75
C GLY A 444 -24.49 -0.35 6.79
N ARG A 445 -24.61 -1.52 6.13
CA ARG A 445 -23.57 -2.57 6.02
C ARG A 445 -23.78 -3.39 4.76
N GLY A 446 -22.68 -3.77 4.12
CA GLY A 446 -22.64 -4.80 3.10
C GLY A 446 -21.22 -5.22 2.78
N VAL A 447 -21.08 -6.42 2.24
CA VAL A 447 -19.81 -7.02 1.86
C VAL A 447 -19.92 -7.79 0.55
N CYS A 448 -18.79 -8.01 -0.12
CA CYS A 448 -18.71 -8.87 -1.29
C CYS A 448 -17.47 -9.77 -1.24
N PHE A 449 -17.68 -11.06 -0.98
CA PHE A 449 -16.67 -12.08 -0.73
C PHE A 449 -17.09 -13.39 -1.41
N ASP A 450 -16.14 -14.11 -1.99
CA ASP A 450 -16.36 -15.48 -2.45
C ASP A 450 -16.43 -16.42 -1.25
N VAL A 451 -17.62 -16.96 -0.98
CA VAL A 451 -17.91 -17.78 0.21
C VAL A 451 -18.58 -19.11 -0.15
N ASP A 452 -19.15 -19.25 -1.35
CA ASP A 452 -19.90 -20.41 -1.79
C ASP A 452 -19.40 -20.94 -3.15
N PRO A 453 -18.63 -22.04 -3.17
CA PRO A 453 -18.01 -22.56 -4.39
C PRO A 453 -19.03 -23.07 -5.43
N ALA A 454 -20.33 -23.13 -5.09
CA ALA A 454 -21.38 -23.45 -6.05
C ALA A 454 -21.67 -22.31 -7.06
N TYR A 455 -21.24 -21.09 -6.76
CA TYR A 455 -21.46 -19.91 -7.59
C TYR A 455 -20.10 -19.33 -8.01
N PRO A 456 -19.78 -19.25 -9.31
CA PRO A 456 -18.53 -18.63 -9.74
C PRO A 456 -18.50 -17.13 -9.42
N GLY A 457 -17.36 -16.64 -8.90
CA GLY A 457 -17.20 -15.24 -8.50
C GLY A 457 -17.51 -15.00 -7.03
N ALA A 458 -17.49 -13.73 -6.60
CA ALA A 458 -17.82 -13.39 -5.23
C ALA A 458 -19.33 -13.25 -4.99
N GLU A 459 -19.81 -13.73 -3.84
CA GLU A 459 -21.15 -13.39 -3.37
C GLU A 459 -21.15 -12.01 -2.72
N CYS A 460 -22.21 -11.24 -2.92
CA CYS A 460 -22.41 -10.00 -2.19
C CYS A 460 -23.71 -10.03 -1.37
N TRP A 461 -23.65 -9.47 -0.16
CA TRP A 461 -24.82 -9.30 0.71
C TRP A 461 -24.75 -8.00 1.50
N ALA A 462 -25.88 -7.59 2.03
CA ALA A 462 -26.00 -6.40 2.85
C ALA A 462 -27.02 -6.62 3.96
N SER A 463 -27.13 -5.65 4.86
CA SER A 463 -28.15 -5.63 5.93
C SER A 463 -29.59 -5.74 5.38
N ARG A 464 -29.77 -5.49 4.07
CA ARG A 464 -31.01 -5.65 3.30
C ARG A 464 -30.66 -6.22 1.91
N GLY A 465 -31.62 -6.81 1.22
CA GLY A 465 -31.46 -7.24 -0.18
C GLY A 465 -31.05 -8.71 -0.42
N GLY A 466 -30.73 -9.45 0.65
CA GLY A 466 -30.43 -10.89 0.64
C GLY A 466 -28.97 -11.22 0.28
N LEU A 467 -28.67 -12.51 0.18
CA LEU A 467 -27.42 -13.04 -0.37
C LEU A 467 -27.55 -13.20 -1.87
N ARG A 468 -26.60 -12.67 -2.63
CA ARG A 468 -26.62 -12.71 -4.10
C ARG A 468 -25.30 -13.23 -4.64
N GLY A 469 -25.38 -13.96 -5.74
CA GLY A 469 -24.20 -14.30 -6.53
C GLY A 469 -23.69 -13.07 -7.29
N ILE A 470 -22.52 -13.20 -7.92
CA ILE A 470 -21.87 -12.09 -8.61
C ILE A 470 -22.69 -11.53 -9.78
N ASP A 471 -23.56 -12.35 -10.38
CA ASP A 471 -24.50 -11.98 -11.44
C ASP A 471 -25.76 -11.25 -10.94
N GLY A 472 -25.91 -11.11 -9.62
CA GLY A 472 -27.06 -10.49 -8.96
C GLY A 472 -28.22 -11.45 -8.67
N ALA A 473 -28.11 -12.73 -9.04
CA ALA A 473 -29.12 -13.73 -8.75
C ALA A 473 -29.28 -13.92 -7.24
N LEU A 474 -30.53 -13.98 -6.76
CA LEU A 474 -30.82 -14.16 -5.35
C LEU A 474 -30.55 -15.62 -4.93
N ILE A 475 -29.51 -15.84 -4.14
CA ILE A 475 -29.16 -17.14 -3.56
C ILE A 475 -30.05 -17.41 -2.34
N ASN A 476 -30.23 -16.39 -1.50
CA ASN A 476 -31.08 -16.49 -0.31
C ASN A 476 -31.69 -15.15 0.06
N ALA A 477 -32.98 -15.15 0.44
CA ALA A 477 -33.68 -13.93 0.85
C ALA A 477 -33.09 -13.32 2.15
N SER A 478 -32.60 -14.17 3.06
CA SER A 478 -31.90 -13.74 4.27
C SER A 478 -30.41 -13.60 4.01
N ALA A 479 -29.85 -12.43 4.33
CA ALA A 479 -28.42 -12.20 4.28
C ALA A 479 -27.69 -12.93 5.43
N PRO A 480 -26.45 -13.41 5.22
CA PRO A 480 -25.57 -13.86 6.29
C PRO A 480 -25.36 -12.75 7.34
N GLY A 481 -25.27 -13.14 8.62
CA GLY A 481 -25.16 -12.19 9.73
C GLY A 481 -23.78 -11.54 9.90
N SER A 482 -22.72 -12.15 9.37
CA SER A 482 -21.37 -11.58 9.38
C SER A 482 -21.21 -10.65 8.19
N MET A 483 -21.05 -9.34 8.41
CA MET A 483 -20.99 -8.32 7.35
C MET A 483 -20.10 -7.14 7.78
N ASN A 484 -18.82 -7.44 8.01
CA ASN A 484 -17.82 -6.45 8.40
C ASN A 484 -16.58 -6.58 7.53
N PHE A 485 -15.58 -7.33 7.99
CA PHE A 485 -14.37 -7.64 7.23
C PHE A 485 -14.48 -9.02 6.59
N GLY A 486 -13.67 -9.26 5.57
CA GLY A 486 -13.35 -10.58 5.06
C GLY A 486 -11.85 -10.79 5.22
N VAL A 487 -11.45 -12.01 5.56
CA VAL A 487 -10.07 -12.40 5.82
C VAL A 487 -9.81 -13.71 5.09
N TRP A 488 -8.78 -13.82 4.27
CA TRP A 488 -8.32 -15.12 3.79
C TRP A 488 -7.53 -15.79 4.91
N TRP A 489 -8.14 -16.76 5.60
CA TRP A 489 -7.62 -17.32 6.85
C TRP A 489 -7.27 -18.81 6.75
N ASP A 490 -8.10 -19.60 6.07
CA ASP A 490 -7.87 -21.03 5.95
C ASP A 490 -7.04 -21.43 4.72
N GLY A 491 -7.09 -22.71 4.35
CA GLY A 491 -6.25 -23.27 3.30
C GLY A 491 -6.82 -23.14 1.89
N ASP A 492 -8.11 -22.87 1.74
CA ASP A 492 -8.76 -22.76 0.44
C ASP A 492 -8.75 -21.31 -0.10
N LEU A 493 -9.45 -21.05 -1.21
CA LEU A 493 -9.48 -19.74 -1.87
C LEU A 493 -10.75 -18.94 -1.56
N LEU A 494 -11.70 -19.50 -0.81
CA LEU A 494 -12.84 -18.74 -0.31
C LEU A 494 -12.33 -17.76 0.75
N ARG A 495 -13.08 -16.69 0.99
CA ARG A 495 -12.72 -15.65 1.95
C ARG A 495 -13.62 -15.74 3.17
N GLU A 496 -13.03 -15.82 4.37
CA GLU A 496 -13.77 -15.99 5.61
C GLU A 496 -14.34 -14.64 6.10
N PRO A 497 -15.66 -14.52 6.29
CA PRO A 497 -16.22 -13.33 6.94
C PRO A 497 -15.81 -13.22 8.40
N MET A 498 -15.49 -12.01 8.83
CA MET A 498 -15.15 -11.70 10.22
C MET A 498 -16.32 -11.03 10.94
N GLY A 499 -16.84 -11.72 11.96
CA GLY A 499 -17.89 -11.24 12.84
C GLY A 499 -17.29 -10.75 14.17
N SER A 500 -17.16 -9.43 14.34
CA SER A 500 -16.49 -8.82 15.51
C SER A 500 -15.06 -9.38 15.69
N ARG A 501 -14.86 -10.28 16.65
CA ARG A 501 -13.56 -10.89 17.03
C ARG A 501 -13.41 -12.33 16.55
N ALA A 502 -14.33 -12.81 15.71
CA ALA A 502 -14.36 -14.18 15.24
C ALA A 502 -14.16 -14.24 13.72
N VAL A 503 -13.24 -15.11 13.28
CA VAL A 503 -13.12 -15.50 11.87
C VAL A 503 -14.01 -16.70 11.63
N GLN A 504 -14.87 -16.62 10.62
CA GLN A 504 -15.93 -17.59 10.39
C GLN A 504 -15.90 -18.12 8.96
N LYS A 505 -16.06 -19.44 8.81
CA LYS A 505 -16.29 -20.08 7.52
C LYS A 505 -17.79 -20.16 7.24
N TRP A 506 -18.22 -19.69 6.07
CA TRP A 506 -19.57 -19.92 5.60
C TRP A 506 -19.76 -21.39 5.24
N ILE A 507 -20.88 -21.98 5.67
CA ILE A 507 -21.25 -23.36 5.34
C ILE A 507 -22.48 -23.33 4.44
N PRO A 508 -22.32 -23.41 3.10
CA PRO A 508 -23.43 -23.31 2.14
C PRO A 508 -24.60 -24.26 2.40
N ALA A 509 -24.29 -25.51 2.76
CA ALA A 509 -25.30 -26.56 2.95
C ALA A 509 -26.31 -26.24 4.07
N THR A 510 -25.85 -25.59 5.15
CA THR A 510 -26.69 -25.24 6.31
C THR A 510 -27.01 -23.75 6.37
N ARG A 511 -26.33 -22.92 5.57
CA ARG A 511 -26.43 -21.45 5.58
C ARG A 511 -26.10 -20.85 6.95
N THR A 512 -25.07 -21.40 7.58
CA THR A 512 -24.58 -20.99 8.89
C THR A 512 -23.08 -20.74 8.84
N PHE A 513 -22.53 -20.23 9.95
CA PHE A 513 -21.10 -20.02 10.12
C PHE A 513 -20.48 -21.06 11.04
N ALA A 514 -19.31 -21.56 10.69
CA ALA A 514 -18.42 -22.30 11.59
C ALA A 514 -17.28 -21.38 12.02
N THR A 515 -17.02 -21.26 13.33
CA THR A 515 -15.92 -20.42 13.84
C THR A 515 -14.58 -21.11 13.67
N LEU A 516 -13.63 -20.46 12.99
CA LEU A 516 -12.24 -20.93 12.83
C LEU A 516 -11.31 -20.32 13.88
N LEU A 517 -11.55 -19.07 14.25
CA LEU A 517 -10.86 -18.37 15.33
C LEU A 517 -11.88 -17.59 16.15
N ASP A 518 -11.81 -17.69 17.47
CA ASP A 518 -12.42 -16.74 18.41
C ASP A 518 -11.30 -16.04 19.17
N ALA A 519 -10.91 -14.85 18.71
CA ALA A 519 -9.85 -14.07 19.35
C ALA A 519 -10.25 -13.64 20.77
N GLY A 520 -11.56 -13.57 21.06
CA GLY A 520 -12.08 -13.21 22.38
C GLY A 520 -11.73 -14.21 23.47
N ALA A 521 -11.60 -15.48 23.13
CA ALA A 521 -11.16 -16.53 24.06
C ALA A 521 -9.74 -16.28 24.59
N TYR A 522 -8.95 -15.44 23.89
CA TYR A 522 -7.59 -15.06 24.27
C TYR A 522 -7.51 -13.66 24.91
N GLY A 523 -8.65 -12.97 25.10
CA GLY A 523 -8.70 -11.62 25.67
C GLY A 523 -8.64 -10.47 24.66
N ALA A 524 -8.79 -10.77 23.36
CA ALA A 524 -8.89 -9.75 22.33
C ALA A 524 -10.24 -9.02 22.35
N THR A 525 -10.24 -7.76 21.94
CA THR A 525 -11.45 -6.97 21.71
C THR A 525 -11.31 -6.06 20.49
N THR A 526 -12.45 -5.58 20.01
CA THR A 526 -12.56 -4.71 18.84
C THR A 526 -12.56 -3.23 19.20
N ASN A 527 -12.46 -2.40 18.18
CA ASN A 527 -12.49 -0.95 18.23
C ASN A 527 -13.82 -0.39 17.73
N ASN A 528 -13.99 0.94 17.87
CA ASN A 528 -14.99 1.74 17.16
C ASN A 528 -16.46 1.35 17.43
N GLY A 529 -16.74 0.90 18.66
CA GLY A 529 -18.10 0.59 19.12
C GLY A 529 -18.76 -0.49 18.27
N THR A 530 -19.91 -0.19 17.69
CA THR A 530 -20.67 -1.14 16.85
C THR A 530 -20.01 -1.42 15.50
N LYS A 531 -19.05 -0.61 15.05
CA LYS A 531 -18.23 -0.93 13.87
C LYS A 531 -17.38 -2.18 14.12
N ALA A 532 -16.97 -2.40 15.38
CA ALA A 532 -16.32 -3.62 15.84
C ALA A 532 -15.15 -4.05 14.93
N THR A 533 -14.27 -3.11 14.63
CA THR A 533 -13.13 -3.29 13.72
C THR A 533 -11.90 -3.81 14.47
N PRO A 534 -10.98 -4.52 13.79
CA PRO A 534 -9.66 -4.79 14.34
C PRO A 534 -8.86 -3.48 14.43
N VAL A 535 -7.66 -3.53 15.01
CA VAL A 535 -6.65 -2.48 14.82
C VAL A 535 -6.25 -2.43 13.35
N LEU A 536 -6.02 -3.61 12.77
CA LEU A 536 -5.58 -3.82 11.40
C LEU A 536 -5.86 -5.28 10.97
N SER A 537 -6.13 -5.51 9.69
CA SER A 537 -6.01 -6.84 9.06
C SER A 537 -5.28 -6.72 7.74
N ALA A 538 -4.23 -7.52 7.56
CA ALA A 538 -3.36 -7.55 6.38
C ALA A 538 -2.48 -8.82 6.38
N ASP A 539 -1.99 -9.28 5.23
CA ASP A 539 -0.83 -10.19 5.13
C ASP A 539 0.43 -9.45 5.64
N LEU A 540 0.74 -9.60 6.92
CA LEU A 540 1.84 -8.90 7.56
C LEU A 540 3.13 -9.69 7.50
N PHE A 541 3.06 -11.02 7.43
CA PHE A 541 4.19 -11.95 7.34
C PHE A 541 3.62 -13.36 7.09
N GLY A 542 4.48 -14.37 7.03
CA GLY A 542 4.05 -15.71 6.65
C GLY A 542 3.78 -15.79 5.16
N ASP A 543 2.84 -16.65 4.76
CA ASP A 543 2.41 -16.76 3.36
C ASP A 543 1.24 -15.79 3.09
N TRP A 544 0.54 -15.96 1.97
CA TRP A 544 -0.45 -15.00 1.44
C TRP A 544 -1.69 -14.72 2.32
N ARG A 545 -1.88 -15.44 3.43
CA ARG A 545 -3.09 -15.29 4.25
C ARG A 545 -2.94 -14.13 5.21
N GLU A 546 -4.07 -13.59 5.63
CA GLU A 546 -4.10 -12.31 6.31
C GLU A 546 -4.00 -12.49 7.83
N GLU A 547 -3.05 -11.80 8.46
CA GLU A 547 -3.03 -11.58 9.90
C GLU A 547 -4.16 -10.64 10.35
N ILE A 548 -4.51 -10.73 11.63
CA ILE A 548 -5.44 -9.82 12.28
C ILE A 548 -4.84 -9.29 13.57
N VAL A 549 -4.76 -7.97 13.69
CA VAL A 549 -4.30 -7.27 14.88
C VAL A 549 -5.50 -6.80 15.69
N PHE A 550 -5.65 -7.32 16.89
CA PHE A 550 -6.60 -6.79 17.87
C PHE A 550 -5.87 -6.11 19.02
N ARG A 551 -6.57 -5.29 19.78
CA ARG A 551 -6.11 -4.91 21.12
C ARG A 551 -6.57 -5.94 22.13
N ASN A 552 -5.85 -6.07 23.24
CA ASN A 552 -6.42 -6.76 24.40
C ASN A 552 -7.42 -5.84 25.16
N THR A 553 -8.27 -6.44 25.99
CA THR A 553 -9.25 -5.70 26.80
C THR A 553 -8.63 -4.66 27.74
N GLY A 554 -7.38 -4.89 28.18
CA GLY A 554 -6.64 -4.00 29.06
C GLY A 554 -5.95 -2.81 28.37
N ASN A 555 -5.92 -2.75 27.03
CA ASN A 555 -5.13 -1.78 26.26
C ASN A 555 -3.63 -1.78 26.62
N THR A 556 -3.05 -2.97 26.86
CA THR A 556 -1.64 -3.14 27.22
C THR A 556 -0.81 -3.85 26.14
N GLU A 557 -1.47 -4.50 25.18
CA GLU A 557 -0.79 -5.16 24.06
C GLU A 557 -1.65 -5.14 22.79
N LEU A 558 -0.96 -5.11 21.64
CA LEU A 558 -1.51 -5.56 20.37
C LEU A 558 -1.35 -7.08 20.29
N MET A 559 -2.39 -7.76 19.82
CA MET A 559 -2.45 -9.21 19.64
C MET A 559 -2.52 -9.50 18.15
N VAL A 560 -1.40 -9.92 17.55
CA VAL A 560 -1.30 -10.22 16.12
C VAL A 560 -1.54 -11.71 15.89
N PHE A 561 -2.74 -12.07 15.46
CA PHE A 561 -3.14 -13.45 15.15
C PHE A 561 -2.72 -13.83 13.73
N SER A 562 -2.19 -15.04 13.58
CA SER A 562 -1.84 -15.64 12.28
C SER A 562 -2.33 -17.09 12.22
N THR A 563 -2.60 -17.57 11.02
CA THR A 563 -3.19 -18.89 10.80
C THR A 563 -2.16 -20.02 10.92
N THR A 564 -2.62 -21.21 11.30
CA THR A 564 -1.83 -22.44 11.33
C THR A 564 -2.44 -23.55 10.47
N ILE A 565 -3.48 -23.23 9.71
CA ILE A 565 -4.17 -24.17 8.82
C ILE A 565 -3.30 -24.32 7.56
N PRO A 566 -2.84 -25.51 7.13
CA PRO A 566 -2.02 -25.61 5.93
C PRO A 566 -2.74 -25.24 4.63
N THR A 567 -2.02 -24.69 3.66
CA THR A 567 -2.51 -24.45 2.29
C THR A 567 -1.55 -25.01 1.24
N GLY A 568 -2.10 -25.56 0.16
CA GLY A 568 -1.34 -25.93 -1.05
C GLY A 568 -1.20 -24.78 -2.05
N THR A 569 -1.88 -23.65 -1.80
CA THR A 569 -1.90 -22.49 -2.70
C THR A 569 -0.62 -21.67 -2.54
N ARG A 570 -0.03 -21.27 -3.66
CA ARG A 570 1.14 -20.41 -3.73
C ARG A 570 0.76 -19.10 -4.41
N ILE A 571 0.76 -18.01 -3.64
CA ILE A 571 0.51 -16.63 -4.10
C ILE A 571 1.63 -15.77 -3.54
N ASN A 572 2.03 -14.74 -4.27
CA ASN A 572 2.90 -13.71 -3.73
C ASN A 572 2.24 -13.08 -2.50
N THR A 573 3.04 -12.56 -1.57
CA THR A 573 2.49 -11.76 -0.46
C THR A 573 1.53 -10.70 -1.01
N LEU A 574 0.36 -10.56 -0.39
CA LEU A 574 -0.67 -9.61 -0.82
C LEU A 574 -0.20 -8.17 -0.69
N MET A 575 0.79 -7.91 0.17
CA MET A 575 1.43 -6.59 0.28
C MET A 575 2.27 -6.22 -0.96
N HIS A 576 2.55 -7.18 -1.85
CA HIS A 576 3.12 -6.94 -3.17
C HIS A 576 2.07 -6.88 -4.29
N ASN A 577 0.78 -6.85 -3.95
CA ASN A 577 -0.29 -6.37 -4.81
C ASN A 577 -0.52 -4.87 -4.48
N PRO A 578 -0.04 -3.93 -5.32
CA PRO A 578 -0.16 -2.49 -5.05
C PRO A 578 -1.56 -2.02 -4.65
N GLN A 579 -2.61 -2.53 -5.28
CA GLN A 579 -3.99 -2.20 -4.90
C GLN A 579 -4.29 -2.65 -3.47
N TYR A 580 -4.10 -3.93 -3.15
CA TYR A 580 -4.29 -4.45 -1.78
C TYR A 580 -3.50 -3.64 -0.75
N ARG A 581 -2.20 -3.42 -1.00
CA ARG A 581 -1.30 -2.67 -0.11
C ARG A 581 -1.74 -1.23 0.12
N SER A 582 -2.22 -0.55 -0.92
CA SER A 582 -2.73 0.82 -0.82
C SER A 582 -4.05 0.90 -0.04
N GLN A 583 -4.93 -0.09 -0.21
CA GLN A 583 -6.17 -0.20 0.58
C GLN A 583 -5.89 -0.55 2.04
N VAL A 584 -4.85 -1.36 2.33
CA VAL A 584 -4.36 -1.59 3.70
C VAL A 584 -3.89 -0.27 4.34
N ALA A 585 -3.17 0.58 3.60
CA ALA A 585 -2.73 1.89 4.11
C ALA A 585 -3.92 2.80 4.49
N ALA A 586 -5.03 2.70 3.76
CA ALA A 586 -6.25 3.48 3.98
C ALA A 586 -7.21 2.86 5.00
N GLN A 587 -6.93 1.66 5.54
CA GLN A 587 -7.87 0.92 6.38
C GLN A 587 -8.28 1.69 7.66
N ASN A 588 -7.44 2.59 8.16
CA ASN A 588 -7.72 3.41 9.36
C ASN A 588 -8.64 4.63 9.09
N ALA A 589 -8.98 4.90 7.83
CA ALA A 589 -9.75 6.08 7.45
C ALA A 589 -11.25 5.89 7.72
N GLY A 590 -11.87 6.88 8.39
CA GLY A 590 -13.33 6.95 8.57
C GLY A 590 -13.90 5.67 9.19
N TYR A 591 -14.73 4.94 8.42
CA TYR A 591 -15.21 3.62 8.81
C TYR A 591 -14.42 2.54 8.05
N ASN A 592 -13.52 1.87 8.77
CA ASN A 592 -12.57 0.89 8.23
C ASN A 592 -13.27 -0.14 7.33
N GLN A 593 -12.68 -0.41 6.17
CA GLN A 593 -13.14 -1.44 5.23
C GLN A 593 -12.03 -2.46 4.96
N PRO A 594 -12.37 -3.71 4.62
CA PRO A 594 -11.36 -4.72 4.27
C PRO A 594 -10.66 -4.39 2.95
N PRO A 595 -9.37 -4.74 2.80
CA PRO A 595 -8.63 -4.56 1.55
C PRO A 595 -9.03 -5.63 0.52
N HIS A 596 -8.81 -5.32 -0.75
CA HIS A 596 -9.09 -6.21 -1.88
C HIS A 596 -7.94 -6.22 -2.89
N THR A 597 -7.71 -7.39 -3.50
CA THR A 597 -6.72 -7.60 -4.56
C THR A 597 -7.20 -7.05 -5.89
N SER A 598 -6.25 -6.62 -6.74
CA SER A 598 -6.56 -6.22 -8.13
C SER A 598 -6.90 -7.40 -9.06
N PHE A 599 -6.59 -8.63 -8.64
CA PHE A 599 -6.99 -9.87 -9.31
C PHE A 599 -8.02 -10.65 -8.49
N TYR A 600 -8.76 -11.56 -9.14
CA TYR A 600 -9.74 -12.40 -8.46
C TYR A 600 -9.02 -13.45 -7.61
N LEU A 601 -9.20 -13.36 -6.29
CA LEU A 601 -8.70 -14.33 -5.33
C LEU A 601 -9.92 -15.04 -4.71
N GLY A 602 -10.29 -16.16 -5.34
CA GLY A 602 -11.52 -16.89 -5.07
C GLY A 602 -11.48 -18.34 -5.59
N HIS A 603 -12.52 -19.10 -5.28
CA HIS A 603 -12.70 -20.47 -5.74
C HIS A 603 -12.60 -20.58 -7.27
N GLY A 604 -11.92 -21.63 -7.75
CA GLY A 604 -11.72 -21.87 -9.18
C GLY A 604 -10.64 -20.99 -9.84
N ALA A 605 -10.06 -20.01 -9.14
CA ALA A 605 -8.92 -19.27 -9.65
C ALA A 605 -7.70 -20.21 -9.84
N SER A 606 -7.12 -20.21 -11.04
CA SER A 606 -5.95 -21.02 -11.39
C SER A 606 -4.68 -20.20 -11.63
N ALA A 607 -4.79 -18.88 -11.59
CA ALA A 607 -3.68 -17.95 -11.78
C ALA A 607 -3.93 -16.67 -10.99
N PHE A 608 -2.86 -16.05 -10.52
CA PHE A 608 -2.86 -14.83 -9.73
C PHE A 608 -1.99 -13.80 -10.46
N PRO A 609 -2.53 -13.13 -11.49
CA PRO A 609 -1.74 -12.21 -12.30
C PRO A 609 -1.20 -11.07 -11.46
N GLN A 610 0.07 -10.77 -11.65
CA GLN A 610 0.73 -9.66 -10.99
C GLN A 610 0.91 -8.52 -11.98
N GLU A 611 0.54 -7.30 -11.57
CA GLU A 611 0.91 -6.11 -12.31
C GLU A 611 2.44 -5.90 -12.27
N PRO A 612 3.03 -5.23 -13.27
CA PRO A 612 4.43 -4.86 -13.20
C PRO A 612 4.72 -4.07 -11.91
N VAL A 613 5.76 -4.46 -11.18
CA VAL A 613 6.20 -3.80 -9.95
C VAL A 613 7.71 -3.75 -9.84
N HIS A 614 8.22 -2.85 -9.00
CA HIS A 614 9.62 -2.76 -8.65
C HIS A 614 9.80 -2.40 -7.17
N VAL A 615 10.88 -2.86 -6.56
CA VAL A 615 11.29 -2.38 -5.24
C VAL A 615 12.10 -1.10 -5.43
N PRO A 616 11.86 -0.04 -4.66
CA PRO A 616 12.67 1.15 -4.69
C PRO A 616 14.11 0.80 -4.33
N TYR A 617 15.04 1.35 -5.10
CA TYR A 617 16.45 1.22 -4.78
C TYR A 617 16.77 2.07 -3.54
N ASP A 618 17.10 1.43 -2.43
CA ASP A 618 17.47 1.98 -1.11
C ASP A 618 18.85 2.67 -1.09
N GLY A 619 19.53 2.64 -2.23
CA GLY A 619 20.88 3.16 -2.37
C GLY A 619 21.99 2.17 -2.05
N SER A 620 21.69 0.94 -1.66
CA SER A 620 22.66 -0.08 -1.26
C SER A 620 22.44 -1.40 -2.01
N GLY A 621 23.39 -2.33 -1.94
CA GLY A 621 23.25 -3.65 -2.59
C GLY A 621 23.24 -3.62 -4.13
N THR A 622 22.41 -4.46 -4.75
CA THR A 622 22.46 -4.70 -6.20
C THR A 622 21.46 -3.83 -6.97
N VAL A 623 21.96 -2.94 -7.82
CA VAL A 623 21.20 -2.12 -8.78
C VAL A 623 21.20 -2.81 -10.14
N GLN A 624 20.03 -3.18 -10.66
CA GLN A 624 19.91 -3.69 -12.02
C GLN A 624 20.16 -2.57 -13.03
N ALA A 625 20.98 -2.80 -14.06
CA ALA A 625 21.44 -1.74 -14.95
C ALA A 625 20.31 -1.15 -15.82
N GLU A 626 19.28 -1.94 -16.11
CA GLU A 626 18.10 -1.51 -16.84
C GLU A 626 17.26 -0.43 -16.12
N THR A 627 17.49 -0.18 -14.83
CA THR A 627 16.80 0.87 -14.07
C THR A 627 17.45 2.25 -14.21
N ALA A 628 18.61 2.32 -14.86
CA ALA A 628 19.33 3.59 -15.05
C ALA A 628 18.57 4.58 -15.95
N ILE A 629 18.70 5.86 -15.66
CA ILE A 629 18.22 6.94 -16.53
C ILE A 629 19.16 7.00 -17.75
N VAL A 630 18.69 6.51 -18.89
CA VAL A 630 19.47 6.43 -20.14
C VAL A 630 19.27 7.65 -21.03
N SER A 631 20.30 8.04 -21.76
CA SER A 631 20.22 9.11 -22.77
C SER A 631 21.23 8.87 -23.91
N GLY A 632 21.06 9.62 -25.01
CA GLY A 632 22.03 9.62 -26.12
C GLY A 632 22.14 8.29 -26.86
N ASN A 633 21.02 7.59 -27.05
CA ASN A 633 20.92 6.26 -27.69
C ASN A 633 21.51 5.08 -26.91
N THR A 634 21.86 5.26 -25.63
CA THR A 634 21.99 4.12 -24.71
C THR A 634 20.64 3.42 -24.60
N ALA A 635 20.63 2.09 -24.67
CA ALA A 635 19.39 1.32 -24.68
C ALA A 635 19.52 0.09 -23.77
N VAL A 636 18.42 -0.23 -23.09
CA VAL A 636 18.23 -1.54 -22.45
C VAL A 636 18.00 -2.59 -23.55
N LYS A 637 18.70 -3.72 -23.45
CA LYS A 637 18.62 -4.84 -24.39
C LYS A 637 18.47 -6.16 -23.62
N ALA A 638 17.87 -7.14 -24.28
CA ALA A 638 17.65 -8.50 -23.77
C ALA A 638 18.03 -9.56 -24.84
N ASP A 639 18.78 -9.15 -25.88
CA ASP A 639 19.05 -9.94 -27.08
C ASP A 639 20.25 -10.90 -26.97
N ARG A 640 20.78 -11.10 -25.75
CA ARG A 640 21.97 -11.93 -25.47
C ARG A 640 21.78 -12.65 -24.15
N ALA A 641 22.11 -13.93 -24.05
CA ALA A 641 21.91 -14.68 -22.81
C ALA A 641 22.92 -14.30 -21.69
N GLY A 642 22.54 -14.58 -20.44
CA GLY A 642 23.43 -14.54 -19.27
C GLY A 642 23.43 -13.25 -18.45
N TYR A 643 22.67 -12.23 -18.86
CA TYR A 643 22.34 -11.08 -18.00
C TYR A 643 21.39 -11.52 -16.87
N ARG A 644 21.26 -10.69 -15.84
CA ARG A 644 20.35 -10.94 -14.71
C ARG A 644 19.10 -10.08 -14.88
N HIS A 645 18.00 -10.52 -14.28
CA HIS A 645 16.74 -9.77 -14.29
C HIS A 645 16.18 -9.53 -15.71
N LEU A 646 15.91 -8.28 -16.12
CA LEU A 646 15.12 -7.97 -17.33
C LEU A 646 15.97 -7.58 -18.54
N GLY A 647 17.22 -7.16 -18.35
CA GLY A 647 18.07 -6.79 -19.47
C GLY A 647 19.45 -6.29 -19.05
N PHE A 648 20.10 -5.59 -19.97
CA PHE A 648 21.39 -4.95 -19.74
C PHE A 648 21.49 -3.66 -20.57
N LEU A 649 22.35 -2.73 -20.14
CA LEU A 649 22.65 -1.51 -20.86
C LEU A 649 23.62 -1.76 -22.00
N ASN A 650 23.27 -1.30 -23.19
CA ASN A 650 24.14 -1.22 -24.36
C ASN A 650 24.37 0.25 -24.74
N PHE A 651 25.63 0.63 -24.90
CA PHE A 651 26.05 2.01 -25.16
C PHE A 651 26.48 2.20 -26.63
N PRO A 652 26.05 3.30 -27.28
CA PRO A 652 26.52 3.66 -28.62
C PRO A 652 27.97 4.13 -28.61
N LEU A 653 28.54 4.38 -29.79
CA LEU A 653 29.94 4.80 -29.91
C LEU A 653 30.23 6.15 -29.25
N LYS A 654 29.28 7.09 -29.24
CA LYS A 654 29.51 8.41 -28.67
C LYS A 654 28.21 9.01 -28.16
N GLY A 655 28.29 9.69 -27.03
CA GLY A 655 27.20 10.52 -26.50
C GLY A 655 26.13 9.75 -25.73
N GLY A 656 26.22 8.42 -25.67
CA GLY A 656 25.34 7.61 -24.83
C GLY A 656 25.75 7.69 -23.36
N ALA A 657 24.75 7.84 -22.50
CA ALA A 657 24.93 7.86 -21.06
C ALA A 657 23.88 7.02 -20.33
N ALA A 658 24.21 6.57 -19.12
CA ALA A 658 23.31 5.94 -18.17
C ALA A 658 23.62 6.45 -16.77
N GLU A 659 22.63 6.99 -16.07
CA GLU A 659 22.77 7.55 -14.74
C GLU A 659 21.99 6.76 -13.71
N PHE A 660 22.70 6.32 -12.67
CA PHE A 660 22.16 5.73 -11.47
C PHE A 660 22.09 6.82 -10.41
N GLN A 661 20.93 6.96 -9.79
CA GLN A 661 20.68 7.93 -8.75
C GLN A 661 20.46 7.23 -7.41
N ARG A 662 20.47 8.03 -6.34
CA ARG A 662 20.22 7.59 -4.96
C ARG A 662 21.24 6.60 -4.39
N ILE A 663 22.51 6.65 -4.82
CA ILE A 663 23.54 5.75 -4.31
C ILE A 663 23.89 6.12 -2.84
N ASN A 664 23.76 5.19 -1.91
CA ASN A 664 24.04 5.38 -0.50
C ASN A 664 25.55 5.38 -0.25
N GLY A 665 26.07 6.53 0.19
CA GLY A 665 27.46 6.65 0.62
C GLY A 665 27.69 6.22 2.07
N GLY A 666 26.63 5.93 2.84
CA GLY A 666 26.68 5.77 4.29
C GLY A 666 27.27 7.02 4.93
N ALA A 667 28.35 6.87 5.70
CA ALA A 667 29.13 7.99 6.25
C ALA A 667 29.93 8.80 5.21
N GLY A 668 29.82 8.46 3.92
CA GLY A 668 30.59 9.05 2.82
C GLY A 668 32.01 8.48 2.70
N GLY A 669 32.80 9.11 1.84
CA GLY A 669 34.19 8.77 1.56
C GLY A 669 34.38 7.77 0.43
N VAL A 670 35.57 7.18 0.40
CA VAL A 670 35.99 6.24 -0.64
C VAL A 670 35.29 4.90 -0.45
N LYS A 671 34.62 4.45 -1.52
CA LYS A 671 33.86 3.21 -1.57
C LYS A 671 34.24 2.40 -2.81
N THR A 672 33.94 1.11 -2.78
CA THR A 672 34.11 0.23 -3.94
C THR A 672 32.75 -0.20 -4.45
N ILE A 673 32.46 0.09 -5.71
CA ILE A 673 31.33 -0.50 -6.42
C ILE A 673 31.82 -1.70 -7.24
N THR A 674 30.97 -2.71 -7.38
CA THR A 674 31.18 -3.80 -8.33
C THR A 674 30.27 -3.61 -9.53
N ILE A 675 30.75 -3.89 -10.73
CA ILE A 675 30.01 -3.73 -11.98
C ILE A 675 30.02 -5.07 -12.69
N ARG A 676 28.87 -5.68 -12.90
CA ARG A 676 28.72 -6.87 -13.74
C ARG A 676 28.59 -6.43 -15.19
N TYR A 677 29.44 -6.95 -16.07
CA TYR A 677 29.51 -6.52 -17.45
C TYR A 677 29.96 -7.64 -18.41
N ALA A 678 29.69 -7.44 -19.70
CA ALA A 678 30.24 -8.22 -20.79
C ALA A 678 30.88 -7.30 -21.84
N ASN A 679 32.08 -7.63 -22.29
CA ASN A 679 32.77 -6.98 -23.40
C ASN A 679 33.29 -8.04 -24.37
N GLY A 680 32.54 -8.24 -25.46
CA GLY A 680 32.88 -9.17 -26.54
C GLY A 680 33.78 -8.56 -27.62
N ASN A 681 34.32 -7.35 -27.41
CA ASN A 681 35.26 -6.73 -28.33
C ASN A 681 36.68 -7.31 -28.15
N PRO A 682 37.51 -7.41 -29.21
CA PRO A 682 38.90 -7.85 -29.09
C PRO A 682 39.81 -6.89 -28.32
N THR A 683 39.33 -5.68 -27.97
CA THR A 683 40.08 -4.71 -27.16
C THR A 683 39.26 -4.20 -25.96
N PRO A 684 39.91 -3.76 -24.85
CA PRO A 684 39.22 -3.09 -23.77
C PRO A 684 38.46 -1.85 -24.25
N ARG A 685 37.30 -1.58 -23.64
CA ARG A 685 36.49 -0.41 -23.93
C ARG A 685 36.55 0.57 -22.77
N THR A 686 36.84 1.83 -23.06
CA THR A 686 36.96 2.90 -22.07
C THR A 686 35.86 3.94 -22.22
N GLY A 687 35.55 4.59 -21.11
CA GLY A 687 34.65 5.73 -21.06
C GLY A 687 34.85 6.55 -19.80
N VAL A 688 33.82 7.28 -19.42
CA VAL A 688 33.81 8.12 -18.22
C VAL A 688 32.76 7.58 -17.24
N LEU A 689 33.14 7.44 -15.97
CA LEU A 689 32.22 7.32 -14.85
C LEU A 689 32.23 8.66 -14.11
N ARG A 690 31.09 9.34 -14.02
CA ARG A 690 30.94 10.53 -13.18
C ARG A 690 30.35 10.13 -11.84
N VAL A 691 31.01 10.52 -10.76
CA VAL A 691 30.52 10.36 -9.39
C VAL A 691 30.14 11.74 -8.88
N ASN A 692 28.86 12.00 -8.64
CA ASN A 692 28.37 13.34 -8.27
C ASN A 692 28.85 14.43 -9.24
N GLY A 693 28.76 14.15 -10.54
CA GLY A 693 29.24 15.01 -11.62
C GLY A 693 30.76 15.01 -11.86
N GLN A 694 31.56 14.52 -10.90
CA GLN A 694 33.03 14.49 -11.01
C GLN A 694 33.51 13.33 -11.90
N PRO A 695 34.19 13.59 -13.03
CA PRO A 695 34.57 12.55 -13.97
C PRO A 695 35.79 11.76 -13.50
N GLN A 696 35.75 10.44 -13.72
CA GLN A 696 36.90 9.55 -13.68
C GLN A 696 36.87 8.57 -14.85
N ALA A 697 38.05 8.09 -15.25
CA ALA A 697 38.17 7.11 -16.32
C ALA A 697 37.69 5.73 -15.86
N ILE A 698 37.00 5.01 -16.75
CA ILE A 698 36.59 3.62 -16.51
C ILE A 698 36.96 2.75 -17.71
N SER A 699 37.35 1.50 -17.46
CA SER A 699 37.82 0.56 -18.48
C SER A 699 37.24 -0.83 -18.28
N PHE A 700 36.48 -1.29 -19.27
CA PHE A 700 35.88 -2.62 -19.34
C PHE A 700 36.81 -3.57 -20.08
N ARG A 701 37.45 -4.51 -19.37
CA ARG A 701 38.38 -5.48 -19.94
C ARG A 701 37.67 -6.48 -20.85
N ILE A 702 38.43 -7.22 -21.65
CA ILE A 702 37.87 -8.21 -22.57
C ILE A 702 37.30 -9.38 -21.75
N THR A 703 36.08 -9.80 -22.07
CA THR A 703 35.43 -10.97 -21.44
C THR A 703 35.37 -12.19 -22.35
N GLY A 704 35.71 -12.03 -23.64
CA GLY A 704 35.77 -13.10 -24.65
C GLY A 704 34.53 -13.18 -25.54
N SER A 705 33.33 -12.88 -25.02
CA SER A 705 32.11 -12.78 -25.83
C SER A 705 31.10 -11.80 -25.22
N TRP A 706 30.04 -11.44 -25.95
CA TRP A 706 28.95 -10.61 -25.41
C TRP A 706 27.94 -11.37 -24.52
N THR A 707 28.18 -12.66 -24.28
CA THR A 707 27.41 -13.52 -23.36
C THR A 707 28.25 -14.00 -22.18
N ALA A 708 29.54 -13.64 -22.14
CA ALA A 708 30.46 -13.97 -21.06
C ALA A 708 30.47 -12.82 -20.04
N TRP A 709 29.65 -12.95 -19.00
CA TRP A 709 29.49 -11.92 -17.97
C TRP A 709 30.47 -12.14 -16.83
N THR A 710 31.15 -11.06 -16.41
CA THR A 710 32.06 -11.05 -15.25
C THR A 710 31.84 -9.78 -14.44
N THR A 711 32.45 -9.70 -13.27
CA THR A 711 32.46 -8.48 -12.45
C THR A 711 33.79 -7.73 -12.56
N MET A 712 33.75 -6.41 -12.37
CA MET A 712 34.92 -5.57 -12.08
C MET A 712 34.63 -4.63 -10.93
N ALA A 713 35.66 -4.20 -10.20
CA ALA A 713 35.54 -3.20 -9.16
C ALA A 713 35.91 -1.80 -9.68
N ALA A 714 35.22 -0.77 -9.21
CA ALA A 714 35.59 0.63 -9.39
C ALA A 714 35.53 1.37 -8.05
N THR A 715 36.56 2.18 -7.79
CA THR A 715 36.59 3.04 -6.60
C THR A 715 35.83 4.33 -6.88
N VAL A 716 34.93 4.72 -6.00
CA VAL A 716 34.12 5.94 -6.10
C VAL A 716 34.19 6.71 -4.79
N ASN A 717 34.17 8.04 -4.85
CA ASN A 717 34.12 8.87 -3.65
C ASN A 717 32.70 9.41 -3.47
N LEU A 718 31.97 8.88 -2.50
CA LEU A 718 30.57 9.22 -2.24
C LEU A 718 30.49 10.27 -1.13
N ALA A 719 29.56 11.22 -1.28
CA ALA A 719 29.10 12.05 -0.18
C ALA A 719 28.30 11.19 0.84
N PRO A 720 28.21 11.61 2.11
CA PRO A 720 27.33 10.95 3.08
C PRO A 720 25.87 10.92 2.62
N GLY A 721 25.14 9.87 2.99
CA GLY A 721 23.72 9.69 2.66
C GLY A 721 23.46 9.19 1.24
N GLN A 722 22.18 9.21 0.83
CA GLN A 722 21.71 8.58 -0.41
C GLN A 722 21.79 9.46 -1.65
N ALA A 723 22.01 10.78 -1.55
CA ALA A 723 21.91 11.70 -2.70
C ALA A 723 23.01 11.56 -3.78
N ASN A 724 23.80 10.47 -3.79
CA ASN A 724 24.87 10.30 -4.75
C ASN A 724 24.38 9.81 -6.11
N THR A 725 25.14 10.14 -7.15
CA THR A 725 24.89 9.70 -8.53
C THR A 725 26.12 9.04 -9.14
N LEU A 726 25.89 8.02 -9.96
CA LEU A 726 26.90 7.34 -10.78
C LEU A 726 26.45 7.36 -12.24
N ARG A 727 27.17 8.09 -13.10
CA ARG A 727 26.82 8.24 -14.52
C ARG A 727 27.90 7.68 -15.43
N PHE A 728 27.57 6.67 -16.22
CA PHE A 728 28.45 6.07 -17.22
C PHE A 728 28.26 6.77 -18.56
N GLU A 729 29.35 7.15 -19.23
CA GLU A 729 29.33 7.86 -20.50
C GLU A 729 30.29 7.23 -21.53
N SER A 730 29.78 7.02 -22.74
CA SER A 730 30.55 6.56 -23.90
C SER A 730 31.29 7.70 -24.59
N THR A 731 32.61 7.56 -24.77
CA THR A 731 33.48 8.62 -25.32
C THR A 731 34.24 8.16 -26.56
N GLY A 732 33.58 8.17 -27.72
CA GLY A 732 34.20 7.81 -29.01
C GLY A 732 34.26 6.31 -29.30
N GLN A 733 33.92 5.48 -28.31
CA GLN A 733 33.56 4.07 -28.44
C GLN A 733 32.44 3.71 -27.46
N GLY A 734 31.74 2.61 -27.72
CA GLY A 734 30.76 2.06 -26.76
C GLY A 734 31.47 1.49 -25.54
N LEU A 735 30.73 1.31 -24.44
CA LEU A 735 31.22 0.65 -23.22
C LEU A 735 31.10 -0.88 -23.34
N GLY A 736 31.49 -1.60 -22.28
CA GLY A 736 30.96 -2.94 -22.05
C GLY A 736 29.43 -2.88 -21.87
N ASN A 737 28.74 -3.98 -22.15
CA ASN A 737 27.36 -4.11 -21.72
C ASN A 737 27.34 -4.17 -20.19
N ILE A 738 26.55 -3.34 -19.53
CA ILE A 738 26.46 -3.31 -18.05
C ILE A 738 25.15 -3.99 -17.65
N ASP A 739 25.23 -4.93 -16.71
CA ASP A 739 24.10 -5.76 -16.25
C ASP A 739 23.59 -5.34 -14.87
N GLU A 740 24.48 -5.16 -13.90
CA GLU A 740 24.14 -4.71 -12.56
C GLU A 740 25.32 -3.96 -11.95
N LEU A 741 25.01 -3.06 -11.00
CA LEU A 741 25.97 -2.48 -10.06
C LEU A 741 25.74 -3.09 -8.70
N ILE A 742 26.80 -3.41 -7.97
CA ILE A 742 26.73 -3.70 -6.54
C ILE A 742 27.38 -2.53 -5.83
N VAL A 743 26.59 -1.80 -5.08
CA VAL A 743 26.97 -0.61 -4.33
C VAL A 743 27.12 -0.94 -2.84
N PRO A 744 27.88 -0.12 -2.10
CA PRO A 744 28.31 -0.42 -0.74
C PRO A 744 27.21 -0.33 0.32
#